data_AF-A0A7K5JML8-F1
#
_entry.id   AF-A0A7K5JML8-F1
#
_cell.length_a   1.000
_cell.length_b   1.000
_cell.length_c   1.000
_cell.angle_alpha   90.00
_cell.angle_beta   90.00
_cell.angle_gamma   90.00
#
_symmetry.space_group_name_H-M   'P 1'
#
loop_
_entity.id
_entity.type
_entity.pdbx_description
1 polymer ?
#
loop_
_entity_poly.entity_id
_entity_poly.type
_entity_poly.pdbx_seq_one_letter_code
_entity_poly.pdbx_strand_id
1 'polypeptide(L)'
;RNNVKTTENQLVTCSLHEKEKTAIDRSRIFQIPQRKGLETKVIVVLGKAGMGKSILVQKICQDWSKGEFSEFEFIFWFDCEQINLPEKRYSLEELLLEFFVKPQEGSKEIFEYILQNPAKVLLVFDGFKGLHDHENSPRHSASQPEKNLYSIKELLSGLIQKKILNGCTLLFTARPKDKVYHYVSKVDKTIEIVGFSPEQREVYITKYFEGSPHCDSALKLVKENEYLFSHCYSPGMCRFVCFLCETALETGEESLPSTLSAVFLKFFQQKTIPMQTDVTSTQNQENLATLARIAWCLGEKHRSAMKSDLFPSKEVKEFALKYRFFLPFAFPRHSDSEEEEFGSMFSDFVIQNFLCALHLLLAEELKDKSVTKYLSFPSKRKKPYNWLDLVPRFLAGLLFLQDDPYFFSLSNQDEIQSVKKQNKLLKYIRRLQINDLCAERLLELLRCVYETQSSYLLQHVALRLKPDFSFLDIVLTPPDVHVLHSVLKRSRKEFSLDLRNSSIDTQGLKDLVGLKNVVSFRASLSDTVRLWKSLEQSKDYELLKASAEKFALNPFKAKTMKDISHLSDIVEIQEKMANCEQDVSDSTSYEIPAIKNLRKLEFALGPACGPQGLLKLVKILAAFPSLQHLDLDALSENGIGDEGAKSLSEVFPTLTSLETLNLSQNKITDVGAEKLATALPSLSSLKTLSLYNNNISDFGAENLAKVLPAMTSLRVLDVQYNKITSVGAQQLTNSLRKCPHIKNLVMWNPTIPYGILEYLQQLDSRISV
;
A
#
# COMPACT_ATOMS: atom_id res chain seq x y z
N ARG A 1 -14.06 -14.30 -7.62
CA ARG A 1 -13.48 -14.13 -6.26
C ARG A 1 -11.94 -14.11 -6.26
N ASN A 2 -11.24 -14.95 -7.05
CA ASN A 2 -9.76 -14.93 -7.09
C ASN A 2 -9.18 -13.67 -7.76
N ASN A 3 -9.78 -13.16 -8.86
CA ASN A 3 -9.31 -11.94 -9.54
C ASN A 3 -9.37 -10.66 -8.70
N VAL A 4 -10.37 -10.54 -7.81
CA VAL A 4 -10.59 -9.33 -6.99
C VAL A 4 -9.51 -9.18 -5.92
N LYS A 5 -9.14 -10.30 -5.26
CA LYS A 5 -8.02 -10.31 -4.31
C LYS A 5 -6.69 -10.04 -5.01
N THR A 6 -6.54 -10.43 -6.29
CA THR A 6 -5.30 -10.19 -7.03
C THR A 6 -5.14 -8.72 -7.38
N THR A 7 -6.18 -7.99 -7.77
CA THR A 7 -6.08 -6.54 -8.08
C THR A 7 -5.91 -5.66 -6.85
N GLU A 8 -6.60 -5.94 -5.73
CA GLU A 8 -6.35 -5.24 -4.46
C GLU A 8 -4.92 -5.50 -3.95
N ASN A 9 -4.46 -6.76 -4.01
CA ASN A 9 -3.11 -7.10 -3.60
C ASN A 9 -2.05 -6.52 -4.56
N GLN A 10 -2.29 -6.49 -5.88
CA GLN A 10 -1.33 -5.97 -6.86
C GLN A 10 -1.01 -4.49 -6.64
N LEU A 11 -2.01 -3.64 -6.34
CA LEU A 11 -1.80 -2.22 -6.03
C LEU A 11 -1.08 -2.01 -4.69
N VAL A 12 -1.29 -2.91 -3.73
CA VAL A 12 -0.59 -2.90 -2.44
C VAL A 12 0.85 -3.40 -2.56
N THR A 13 1.14 -4.32 -3.49
CA THR A 13 2.47 -4.93 -3.66
C THR A 13 3.41 -4.18 -4.62
N CYS A 14 2.91 -3.21 -5.40
CA CYS A 14 3.78 -2.41 -6.27
C CYS A 14 4.53 -1.34 -5.46
N SER A 15 5.81 -1.12 -5.77
CA SER A 15 6.59 -0.07 -5.12
C SER A 15 6.13 1.34 -5.54
N LEU A 16 6.45 2.38 -4.74
CA LEU A 16 6.10 3.76 -5.10
C LEU A 16 6.67 4.16 -6.46
N HIS A 17 7.90 3.75 -6.75
CA HIS A 17 8.52 3.97 -8.05
C HIS A 17 7.66 3.43 -9.20
N GLU A 18 7.10 2.23 -9.05
CA GLU A 18 6.25 1.64 -10.09
C GLU A 18 4.92 2.36 -10.25
N LYS A 19 4.37 2.89 -9.15
CA LYS A 19 3.18 3.73 -9.18
C LYS A 19 3.44 5.04 -9.92
N GLU A 20 4.61 5.65 -9.73
CA GLU A 20 5.00 6.88 -10.44
C GLU A 20 5.20 6.65 -11.95
N LYS A 21 5.82 5.53 -12.36
CA LYS A 21 5.97 5.21 -13.80
C LYS A 21 4.65 4.92 -14.49
N THR A 22 3.64 4.47 -13.74
CA THR A 22 2.28 4.26 -14.23
C THR A 22 1.36 5.45 -13.91
N ALA A 23 1.92 6.58 -13.46
CA ALA A 23 1.15 7.79 -13.21
C ALA A 23 0.40 8.21 -14.47
N ILE A 24 -0.87 8.54 -14.28
CA ILE A 24 -1.75 8.99 -15.35
C ILE A 24 -2.03 10.47 -15.18
N ASP A 25 -2.05 11.18 -16.29
CA ASP A 25 -2.56 12.55 -16.29
C ASP A 25 -4.08 12.57 -16.05
N ARG A 26 -4.57 13.63 -15.41
CA ARG A 26 -6.01 13.81 -15.11
C ARG A 26 -6.87 13.76 -16.37
N SER A 27 -6.40 14.30 -17.50
CA SER A 27 -7.10 14.27 -18.79
C SER A 27 -7.36 12.84 -19.29
N ARG A 28 -6.58 11.86 -18.82
CA ARG A 28 -6.64 10.46 -19.25
C ARG A 28 -7.40 9.56 -18.29
N ILE A 29 -8.09 10.11 -17.27
CA ILE A 29 -8.82 9.32 -16.27
C ILE A 29 -9.83 8.37 -16.94
N PHE A 30 -10.60 8.85 -17.92
CA PHE A 30 -11.66 8.07 -18.58
C PHE A 30 -11.20 7.23 -19.79
N GLN A 31 -9.92 7.35 -20.18
CA GLN A 31 -9.34 6.53 -21.24
C GLN A 31 -9.12 5.09 -20.75
N ILE A 32 -9.78 4.12 -21.40
CA ILE A 32 -9.68 2.68 -21.09
C ILE A 32 -9.12 1.96 -22.33
N PRO A 33 -7.93 1.35 -22.25
CA PRO A 33 -7.36 0.60 -23.36
C PRO A 33 -8.23 -0.64 -23.69
N GLN A 34 -8.49 -0.88 -24.98
CA GLN A 34 -9.06 -2.13 -25.50
C GLN A 34 -10.50 -2.48 -25.05
N ARG A 35 -11.48 -1.60 -25.30
CA ARG A 35 -12.90 -1.97 -25.14
C ARG A 35 -13.74 -1.61 -26.37
N LYS A 36 -14.61 -2.53 -26.78
CA LYS A 36 -15.68 -2.27 -27.76
C LYS A 36 -16.70 -1.32 -27.11
N GLY A 37 -17.12 -0.29 -27.84
CA GLY A 37 -18.12 0.67 -27.36
C GLY A 37 -19.47 -0.01 -27.14
N LEU A 38 -20.15 0.36 -26.04
CA LEU A 38 -21.55 0.08 -25.63
C LEU A 38 -21.72 -0.52 -24.21
N GLU A 39 -20.67 -0.99 -23.52
CA GLU A 39 -20.81 -1.45 -22.12
C GLU A 39 -20.60 -0.34 -21.08
N THR A 40 -21.38 -0.37 -19.99
CA THR A 40 -21.13 0.47 -18.79
C THR A 40 -19.67 0.35 -18.34
N LYS A 41 -19.00 1.50 -18.23
CA LYS A 41 -17.61 1.63 -17.77
C LYS A 41 -17.60 1.85 -16.26
N VAL A 42 -16.78 1.13 -15.53
CA VAL A 42 -16.64 1.32 -14.06
C VAL A 42 -15.20 1.65 -13.69
N ILE A 43 -15.02 2.85 -13.13
CA ILE A 43 -13.74 3.38 -12.69
C ILE A 43 -13.78 3.54 -11.17
N VAL A 44 -12.72 3.10 -10.48
CA VAL A 44 -12.59 3.21 -9.03
C VAL A 44 -11.35 4.02 -8.68
N VAL A 45 -11.52 5.11 -7.95
CA VAL A 45 -10.46 5.96 -7.40
C VAL A 45 -10.31 5.65 -5.91
N LEU A 46 -9.15 5.10 -5.55
CA LEU A 46 -8.81 4.74 -4.18
C LEU A 46 -7.85 5.77 -3.57
N GLY A 47 -7.99 6.02 -2.27
CA GLY A 47 -7.05 6.86 -1.52
C GLY A 47 -7.41 6.95 -0.05
N LYS A 48 -6.41 7.14 0.82
CA LYS A 48 -6.62 7.35 2.25
C LYS A 48 -7.44 8.63 2.52
N ALA A 49 -7.94 8.79 3.76
CA ALA A 49 -8.61 10.03 4.14
C ALA A 49 -7.65 11.22 3.98
N GLY A 50 -8.17 12.38 3.55
CA GLY A 50 -7.35 13.59 3.31
C GLY A 50 -6.57 13.64 1.99
N MET A 51 -6.55 12.56 1.19
CA MET A 51 -5.81 12.51 -0.09
C MET A 51 -6.40 13.37 -1.23
N GLY A 52 -7.51 14.07 -1.01
CA GLY A 52 -8.12 14.93 -2.03
C GLY A 52 -8.98 14.21 -3.07
N LYS A 53 -9.54 13.04 -2.75
CA LYS A 53 -10.49 12.32 -3.63
C LYS A 53 -11.68 13.20 -4.05
N SER A 54 -12.33 13.85 -3.09
CA SER A 54 -13.46 14.75 -3.35
C SER A 54 -13.04 16.01 -4.11
N ILE A 55 -11.84 16.54 -3.83
CA ILE A 55 -11.26 17.67 -4.58
C ILE A 55 -10.98 17.27 -6.03
N LEU A 56 -10.52 16.05 -6.29
CA LEU A 56 -10.35 15.52 -7.64
C LEU A 56 -11.69 15.46 -8.38
N VAL A 57 -12.75 14.97 -7.73
CA VAL A 57 -14.11 14.95 -8.32
C VAL A 57 -14.59 16.35 -8.64
N GLN A 58 -14.47 17.29 -7.70
CA GLN A 58 -14.81 18.70 -7.93
C GLN A 58 -14.02 19.28 -9.11
N LYS A 59 -12.73 18.94 -9.22
CA LYS A 59 -11.89 19.39 -10.33
C LYS A 59 -12.31 18.79 -11.66
N ILE A 60 -12.75 17.53 -11.69
CA ILE A 60 -13.32 16.89 -12.89
C ILE A 60 -14.59 17.64 -13.33
N CYS A 61 -15.51 17.93 -12.40
CA CYS A 61 -16.72 18.69 -12.71
C CYS A 61 -16.40 20.12 -13.22
N GLN A 62 -15.40 20.79 -12.63
CA GLN A 62 -14.96 22.11 -13.05
C GLN A 62 -14.28 22.11 -14.44
N ASP A 63 -13.51 21.07 -14.75
CA ASP A 63 -12.89 20.93 -16.06
C ASP A 63 -13.93 20.66 -17.14
N TRP A 64 -14.90 19.79 -16.83
CA TRP A 64 -16.02 19.53 -17.71
C TRP A 64 -16.83 20.79 -18.02
N SER A 65 -17.12 21.62 -17.00
CA SER A 65 -17.83 22.89 -17.24
C SER A 65 -17.04 23.91 -18.06
N LYS A 66 -15.73 23.70 -18.24
CA LYS A 66 -14.86 24.49 -19.12
C LYS A 66 -14.67 23.86 -20.51
N GLY A 67 -15.34 22.75 -20.81
CA GLY A 67 -15.30 22.07 -22.11
C GLY A 67 -14.32 20.90 -22.21
N GLU A 68 -13.62 20.54 -21.12
CA GLU A 68 -12.87 19.28 -21.07
C GLU A 68 -13.81 18.07 -20.95
N PHE A 69 -13.32 16.86 -21.20
CA PHE A 69 -14.13 15.62 -21.14
C PHE A 69 -15.40 15.68 -22.00
N SER A 70 -15.28 16.18 -23.25
CA SER A 70 -16.36 16.37 -24.22
C SER A 70 -17.10 15.08 -24.62
N GLU A 71 -16.62 13.92 -24.19
CA GLU A 71 -17.34 12.64 -24.29
C GLU A 71 -18.58 12.57 -23.38
N PHE A 72 -18.71 13.47 -22.38
CA PHE A 72 -19.87 13.54 -21.49
C PHE A 72 -20.68 14.81 -21.72
N GLU A 73 -21.99 14.65 -21.93
CA GLU A 73 -22.97 15.74 -21.95
C GLU A 73 -23.61 15.97 -20.58
N PHE A 74 -23.59 14.95 -19.71
CA PHE A 74 -24.13 15.04 -18.35
C PHE A 74 -23.15 14.44 -17.34
N ILE A 75 -22.89 15.18 -16.26
CA ILE A 75 -22.18 14.69 -15.07
C ILE A 75 -23.08 14.87 -13.86
N PHE A 76 -23.39 13.77 -13.17
CA PHE A 76 -24.13 13.77 -11.91
C PHE A 76 -23.20 13.36 -10.78
N TRP A 77 -23.01 14.26 -9.80
CA TRP A 77 -22.09 14.06 -8.67
C TRP A 77 -22.85 13.84 -7.36
N PHE A 78 -22.77 12.62 -6.84
CA PHE A 78 -23.42 12.21 -5.61
C PHE A 78 -22.40 12.04 -4.47
N ASP A 79 -22.61 12.75 -3.37
CA ASP A 79 -21.93 12.49 -2.10
C ASP A 79 -22.62 11.32 -1.39
N CYS A 80 -21.92 10.20 -1.27
CA CYS A 80 -22.47 8.96 -0.71
C CYS A 80 -22.87 9.09 0.77
N GLU A 81 -22.30 10.02 1.53
CA GLU A 81 -22.68 10.23 2.92
C GLU A 81 -23.98 11.03 3.01
N GLN A 82 -24.18 11.98 2.10
CA GLN A 82 -25.39 12.81 2.04
C GLN A 82 -26.59 12.02 1.49
N ILE A 83 -26.42 11.34 0.36
CA ILE A 83 -27.52 10.61 -0.29
C ILE A 83 -28.00 9.42 0.54
N ASN A 84 -27.19 8.84 1.42
CA ASN A 84 -27.62 7.69 2.24
C ASN A 84 -28.37 8.08 3.53
N LEU A 85 -28.52 9.37 3.82
CA LEU A 85 -29.20 9.85 5.03
C LEU A 85 -30.73 9.84 4.95
N PRO A 86 -31.37 10.24 3.83
CA PRO A 86 -32.81 10.09 3.69
C PRO A 86 -33.20 8.61 3.66
N GLU A 87 -34.12 8.21 4.53
CA GLU A 87 -34.79 6.89 4.45
C GLU A 87 -35.96 6.89 3.44
N LYS A 88 -36.03 7.93 2.59
CA LYS A 88 -37.04 8.10 1.55
C LYS A 88 -36.68 7.25 0.31
N ARG A 89 -37.69 6.95 -0.50
CA ARG A 89 -37.54 6.21 -1.76
C ARG A 89 -37.65 7.17 -2.92
N TYR A 90 -36.86 6.95 -3.97
CA TYR A 90 -36.73 7.84 -5.11
C TYR A 90 -36.88 7.05 -6.42
N SER A 91 -37.40 7.72 -7.45
CA SER A 91 -37.26 7.26 -8.83
C SER A 91 -35.87 7.60 -9.39
N LEU A 92 -35.47 7.02 -10.53
CA LEU A 92 -34.21 7.41 -11.18
C LEU A 92 -34.27 8.84 -11.72
N GLU A 93 -35.44 9.27 -12.21
CA GLU A 93 -35.66 10.63 -12.68
C GLU A 93 -35.45 11.65 -11.55
N GLU A 94 -36.10 11.42 -10.40
CA GLU A 94 -35.92 12.26 -9.20
C GLU A 94 -34.46 12.30 -8.76
N LEU A 95 -33.77 11.15 -8.75
CA LEU A 95 -32.37 11.07 -8.38
C LEU A 95 -31.46 11.90 -9.30
N LEU A 96 -31.74 11.93 -10.61
CA LEU A 96 -30.90 12.64 -11.58
C LEU A 96 -31.26 14.12 -11.72
N LEU A 97 -32.55 14.47 -11.65
CA LEU A 97 -33.03 15.81 -12.01
C LEU A 97 -33.47 16.66 -10.82
N GLU A 98 -33.86 16.07 -9.69
CA GLU A 98 -34.33 16.81 -8.49
C GLU A 98 -33.26 16.95 -7.41
N PHE A 99 -32.18 16.16 -7.45
CA PHE A 99 -31.02 16.31 -6.54
C PHE A 99 -30.11 17.51 -6.90
N PHE A 100 -30.26 18.07 -8.10
CA PHE A 100 -29.39 19.12 -8.64
C PHE A 100 -30.22 20.34 -9.10
N VAL A 101 -29.69 21.09 -10.07
CA VAL A 101 -30.43 22.21 -10.67
C VAL A 101 -31.58 21.65 -11.51
N LYS A 102 -32.81 21.87 -11.03
CA LYS A 102 -34.02 21.47 -11.74
C LYS A 102 -34.06 22.12 -13.13
N PRO A 103 -34.32 21.36 -14.20
CA PRO A 103 -34.55 21.94 -15.53
C PRO A 103 -35.69 22.94 -15.47
N GLN A 104 -35.52 24.12 -16.09
CA GLN A 104 -36.57 25.15 -16.12
C GLN A 104 -37.79 24.68 -16.92
N GLU A 105 -37.58 23.91 -17.99
CA GLU A 105 -38.61 23.27 -18.82
C GLU A 105 -38.11 21.90 -19.28
N GLY A 106 -39.04 20.98 -19.60
CA GLY A 106 -38.74 19.74 -20.32
C GLY A 106 -38.03 18.63 -19.54
N SER A 107 -38.33 18.46 -18.24
CA SER A 107 -37.66 17.43 -17.40
C SER A 107 -37.81 16.01 -17.96
N LYS A 108 -38.99 15.70 -18.52
CA LYS A 108 -39.28 14.38 -19.09
C LYS A 108 -38.49 14.14 -20.37
N GLU A 109 -38.43 15.12 -21.26
CA GLU A 109 -37.70 15.06 -22.53
C GLU A 109 -36.19 14.92 -22.28
N ILE A 110 -35.66 15.63 -21.27
CA ILE A 110 -34.27 15.51 -20.84
C ILE A 110 -34.01 14.09 -20.29
N PHE A 111 -34.91 13.57 -19.45
CA PHE A 111 -34.78 12.22 -18.91
C PHE A 111 -34.82 11.15 -20.00
N GLU A 112 -35.74 11.26 -20.97
CA GLU A 112 -35.81 10.39 -22.14
C GLU A 112 -34.53 10.46 -22.97
N TYR A 113 -33.97 11.66 -23.19
CA TYR A 113 -32.70 11.82 -23.89
C TYR A 113 -31.53 11.14 -23.16
N ILE A 114 -31.48 11.25 -21.82
CA ILE A 114 -30.48 10.58 -20.97
C ILE A 114 -30.58 9.05 -21.13
N LEU A 115 -31.80 8.49 -21.13
CA LEU A 115 -32.04 7.06 -21.32
C LEU A 115 -31.64 6.58 -22.72
N GLN A 116 -31.81 7.41 -23.75
CA GLN A 116 -31.41 7.12 -25.13
C GLN A 116 -29.89 7.25 -25.36
N ASN A 117 -29.20 8.10 -24.58
CA ASN A 117 -27.77 8.42 -24.76
C ASN A 117 -26.91 8.11 -23.51
N PRO A 118 -26.97 6.89 -22.94
CA PRO A 118 -26.30 6.57 -21.69
C PRO A 118 -24.77 6.71 -21.78
N ALA A 119 -24.17 6.49 -22.96
CA ALA A 119 -22.74 6.64 -23.18
C ALA A 119 -22.18 8.05 -22.92
N LYS A 120 -23.05 9.07 -22.97
CA LYS A 120 -22.70 10.48 -22.73
C LYS A 120 -22.89 10.90 -21.27
N VAL A 121 -23.20 9.95 -20.37
CA VAL A 121 -23.52 10.21 -18.97
C VAL A 121 -22.43 9.67 -18.07
N LEU A 122 -21.95 10.52 -17.16
CA LEU A 122 -21.04 10.17 -16.07
C LEU A 122 -21.78 10.29 -14.73
N LEU A 123 -21.83 9.20 -13.97
CA LEU A 123 -22.32 9.17 -12.59
C LEU A 123 -21.13 9.03 -11.65
N VAL A 124 -20.94 10.02 -10.78
CA VAL A 124 -19.86 10.04 -9.79
C VAL A 124 -20.43 9.79 -8.40
N PHE A 125 -19.91 8.76 -7.74
CA PHE A 125 -20.25 8.38 -6.37
C PHE A 125 -19.04 8.63 -5.47
N ASP A 126 -19.02 9.78 -4.82
CA ASP A 126 -17.92 10.22 -3.96
C ASP A 126 -18.09 9.71 -2.52
N GLY A 127 -17.05 9.10 -1.95
CA GLY A 127 -17.08 8.59 -0.57
C GLY A 127 -17.78 7.23 -0.41
N PHE A 128 -17.76 6.37 -1.41
CA PHE A 128 -18.45 5.08 -1.39
C PHE A 128 -17.87 4.12 -0.34
N LYS A 129 -18.67 3.78 0.68
CA LYS A 129 -18.32 2.84 1.77
C LYS A 129 -18.97 1.46 1.65
N GLY A 130 -19.68 1.20 0.55
CA GLY A 130 -20.47 -0.01 0.35
C GLY A 130 -21.92 0.12 0.84
N LEU A 131 -22.74 -0.85 0.44
CA LEU A 131 -24.15 -0.95 0.83
C LEU A 131 -24.24 -1.86 2.07
N HIS A 132 -24.16 -1.29 3.27
CA HIS A 132 -24.36 -2.07 4.51
C HIS A 132 -25.85 -2.30 4.77
N ASP A 133 -26.25 -3.53 5.08
CA ASP A 133 -27.22 -3.85 6.12
C ASP A 133 -26.87 -5.21 6.76
N HIS A 134 -27.11 -5.30 8.06
CA HIS A 134 -27.02 -6.54 8.83
C HIS A 134 -27.95 -7.58 8.23
N GLU A 135 -27.39 -8.78 8.00
CA GLU A 135 -28.09 -10.05 7.79
C GLU A 135 -29.28 -10.06 6.80
N ASN A 136 -29.05 -10.76 5.67
CA ASN A 136 -30.06 -11.22 4.70
C ASN A 136 -30.56 -10.21 3.64
N SER A 137 -29.74 -10.06 2.59
CA SER A 137 -30.11 -9.79 1.17
C SER A 137 -30.61 -8.37 0.82
N PRO A 138 -30.74 -8.00 -0.48
CA PRO A 138 -31.86 -8.49 -1.29
C PRO A 138 -31.52 -8.93 -2.73
N ARG A 139 -32.24 -9.95 -3.20
CA ARG A 139 -32.38 -10.33 -4.63
C ARG A 139 -33.18 -9.30 -5.46
N HIS A 140 -33.45 -8.11 -4.91
CA HIS A 140 -34.26 -7.06 -5.54
C HIS A 140 -33.36 -5.90 -5.95
N SER A 141 -33.23 -5.72 -7.26
CA SER A 141 -32.51 -4.63 -7.92
C SER A 141 -33.51 -3.82 -8.73
N ALA A 142 -33.35 -2.50 -8.80
CA ALA A 142 -34.11 -1.71 -9.77
C ALA A 142 -33.90 -2.27 -11.19
N SER A 143 -34.99 -2.53 -11.90
CA SER A 143 -34.99 -3.09 -13.27
C SER A 143 -35.83 -2.26 -14.24
N GLN A 144 -36.67 -1.35 -13.74
CA GLN A 144 -37.45 -0.41 -14.53
C GLN A 144 -37.20 1.02 -14.02
N PRO A 145 -36.62 1.92 -14.84
CA PRO A 145 -36.26 3.27 -14.40
C PRO A 145 -37.46 4.23 -14.23
N GLU A 146 -38.63 3.91 -14.81
CA GLU A 146 -39.68 4.89 -15.10
C GLU A 146 -40.88 4.94 -14.12
N LYS A 147 -41.08 3.97 -13.21
CA LYS A 147 -42.36 3.87 -12.46
C LYS A 147 -42.33 3.48 -10.98
N ASN A 148 -41.19 3.03 -10.45
CA ASN A 148 -41.14 2.53 -9.07
C ASN A 148 -40.20 3.36 -8.20
N LEU A 149 -40.63 3.62 -6.97
CA LEU A 149 -39.81 4.25 -5.94
C LEU A 149 -38.89 3.21 -5.30
N TYR A 150 -37.59 3.40 -5.43
CA TYR A 150 -36.55 2.52 -4.92
C TYR A 150 -35.77 3.22 -3.81
N SER A 151 -35.20 2.44 -2.89
CA SER A 151 -34.14 2.98 -2.03
C SER A 151 -32.90 3.31 -2.87
N ILE A 152 -32.08 4.26 -2.40
CA ILE A 152 -30.83 4.62 -3.08
C ILE A 152 -29.89 3.41 -3.19
N LYS A 153 -29.91 2.50 -2.21
CA LYS A 153 -29.16 1.24 -2.26
C LYS A 153 -29.61 0.35 -3.43
N GLU A 154 -30.91 0.26 -3.70
CA GLU A 154 -31.47 -0.53 -4.81
C GLU A 154 -31.19 0.09 -6.17
N LEU A 155 -31.23 1.43 -6.28
CA LEU A 155 -30.83 2.16 -7.50
C LEU A 155 -29.34 1.95 -7.80
N LEU A 156 -28.46 2.15 -6.81
CA LEU A 156 -27.03 1.88 -6.94
C LEU A 156 -26.74 0.43 -7.36
N SER A 157 -27.44 -0.52 -6.75
CA SER A 157 -27.35 -1.94 -7.12
C SER A 157 -27.78 -2.17 -8.57
N GLY A 158 -28.87 -1.53 -9.02
CA GLY A 158 -29.33 -1.57 -10.41
C GLY A 158 -28.32 -1.01 -11.41
N LEU A 159 -27.69 0.14 -11.10
CA LEU A 159 -26.64 0.76 -11.92
C LEU A 159 -25.40 -0.13 -12.01
N ILE A 160 -24.91 -0.64 -10.88
CA ILE A 160 -23.73 -1.53 -10.81
C ILE A 160 -24.00 -2.85 -11.55
N GLN A 161 -25.22 -3.39 -11.45
CA GLN A 161 -25.65 -4.60 -12.16
C GLN A 161 -26.00 -4.34 -13.63
N LYS A 162 -25.88 -3.10 -14.12
CA LYS A 162 -26.19 -2.68 -15.49
C LYS A 162 -27.65 -2.93 -15.91
N LYS A 163 -28.57 -2.93 -14.94
CA LYS A 163 -30.01 -3.11 -15.16
C LYS A 163 -30.72 -1.81 -15.51
N ILE A 164 -30.14 -0.69 -15.08
CA ILE A 164 -30.60 0.67 -15.41
C ILE A 164 -29.43 1.48 -15.98
N LEU A 165 -29.73 2.36 -16.93
CA LEU A 165 -28.78 3.22 -17.63
C LEU A 165 -27.53 2.48 -18.19
N ASN A 166 -27.74 1.34 -18.84
CA ASN A 166 -26.64 0.54 -19.39
C ASN A 166 -25.90 1.29 -20.52
N GLY A 167 -24.58 1.37 -20.42
CA GLY A 167 -23.72 2.13 -21.34
C GLY A 167 -23.06 3.36 -20.71
N CYS A 168 -23.51 3.80 -19.53
CA CYS A 168 -22.94 4.96 -18.83
C CYS A 168 -21.54 4.72 -18.24
N THR A 169 -20.91 5.79 -17.76
CA THR A 169 -19.67 5.70 -16.99
C THR A 169 -19.96 5.90 -15.51
N LEU A 170 -19.53 4.97 -14.67
CA LEU A 170 -19.61 5.04 -13.21
C LEU A 170 -18.21 5.31 -12.65
N LEU A 171 -18.07 6.37 -11.86
CA LEU A 171 -16.84 6.71 -11.14
C LEU A 171 -17.09 6.61 -9.63
N PHE A 172 -16.42 5.69 -8.95
CA PHE A 172 -16.50 5.55 -7.50
C PHE A 172 -15.23 6.09 -6.85
N THR A 173 -15.35 6.93 -5.82
CA THR A 173 -14.22 7.23 -4.93
C THR A 173 -14.40 6.48 -3.61
N ALA A 174 -13.32 5.90 -3.08
CA ALA A 174 -13.39 5.15 -1.82
C ALA A 174 -12.04 5.05 -1.13
N ARG A 175 -12.04 4.57 0.12
CA ARG A 175 -10.78 4.18 0.80
C ARG A 175 -10.46 2.72 0.48
N PRO A 176 -9.18 2.32 0.45
CA PRO A 176 -8.79 0.92 0.21
C PRO A 176 -9.47 -0.08 1.16
N LYS A 177 -9.74 0.33 2.41
CA LYS A 177 -10.39 -0.51 3.43
C LYS A 177 -11.91 -0.69 3.22
N ASP A 178 -12.55 0.09 2.35
CA ASP A 178 -14.02 0.15 2.18
C ASP A 178 -14.57 -0.97 1.28
N LYS A 179 -13.74 -1.93 0.86
CA LYS A 179 -14.16 -3.18 0.18
C LYS A 179 -15.03 -2.98 -1.07
N VAL A 180 -14.83 -1.91 -1.84
CA VAL A 180 -15.64 -1.57 -3.04
C VAL A 180 -15.81 -2.75 -4.00
N TYR A 181 -14.75 -3.53 -4.20
CA TYR A 181 -14.76 -4.68 -5.12
C TYR A 181 -15.63 -5.87 -4.65
N HIS A 182 -16.16 -5.84 -3.43
CA HIS A 182 -17.18 -6.81 -3.00
C HIS A 182 -18.54 -6.48 -3.63
N TYR A 183 -18.79 -5.21 -3.95
CA TYR A 183 -20.03 -4.72 -4.53
C TYR A 183 -19.95 -4.61 -6.06
N VAL A 184 -18.77 -4.29 -6.59
CA VAL A 184 -18.53 -4.16 -8.03
C VAL A 184 -17.72 -5.35 -8.54
N SER A 185 -18.34 -6.21 -9.37
CA SER A 185 -17.72 -7.45 -9.84
C SER A 185 -16.77 -7.28 -11.03
N LYS A 186 -16.96 -6.25 -11.86
CA LYS A 186 -16.13 -5.91 -13.03
C LYS A 186 -15.75 -4.42 -12.94
N VAL A 187 -14.51 -4.15 -12.53
CA VAL A 187 -13.90 -2.81 -12.55
C VAL A 187 -13.02 -2.72 -13.77
N ASP A 188 -13.20 -1.67 -14.58
CA ASP A 188 -12.47 -1.49 -15.83
C ASP A 188 -11.16 -0.74 -15.63
N LYS A 189 -11.11 0.15 -14.65
CA LYS A 189 -9.91 0.90 -14.30
C LYS A 189 -9.89 1.23 -12.82
N THR A 190 -8.79 0.93 -12.15
CA THR A 190 -8.52 1.38 -10.78
C THR A 190 -7.40 2.40 -10.79
N ILE A 191 -7.60 3.50 -10.07
CA ILE A 191 -6.64 4.58 -9.90
C ILE A 191 -6.40 4.74 -8.39
N GLU A 192 -5.14 4.84 -7.96
CA GLU A 192 -4.80 5.13 -6.56
C GLU A 192 -4.21 6.54 -6.46
N ILE A 193 -4.73 7.35 -5.53
CA ILE A 193 -4.14 8.64 -5.15
C ILE A 193 -3.13 8.40 -4.04
N VAL A 194 -1.85 8.61 -4.36
CA VAL A 194 -0.71 8.33 -3.47
C VAL A 194 -0.28 9.52 -2.59
N GLY A 195 -0.77 10.73 -2.86
CA GLY A 195 -0.39 11.97 -2.15
C GLY A 195 0.74 12.76 -2.83
N PHE A 196 1.24 13.79 -2.15
CA PHE A 196 2.26 14.71 -2.69
C PHE A 196 3.70 14.20 -2.48
N SER A 197 4.49 14.24 -3.56
CA SER A 197 5.96 14.16 -3.48
C SER A 197 6.53 15.34 -2.68
N PRO A 198 7.78 15.27 -2.16
CA PRO A 198 8.42 16.40 -1.50
C PRO A 198 8.35 17.69 -2.32
N GLU A 199 8.62 17.64 -3.62
CA GLU A 199 8.59 18.78 -4.53
C GLU A 199 7.16 19.33 -4.68
N GLN A 200 6.16 18.43 -4.78
CA GLN A 200 4.76 18.84 -4.86
C GLN A 200 4.26 19.50 -3.57
N ARG A 201 4.79 19.12 -2.41
CA ARG A 201 4.49 19.79 -1.12
C ARG A 201 4.98 21.23 -1.16
N GLU A 202 6.21 21.44 -1.63
CA GLU A 202 6.78 22.79 -1.76
C GLU A 202 5.95 23.64 -2.73
N VAL A 203 5.61 23.10 -3.90
CA VAL A 203 4.77 23.80 -4.88
C VAL A 203 3.40 24.16 -4.29
N TYR A 204 2.78 23.26 -3.54
CA TYR A 204 1.50 23.54 -2.89
C TYR A 204 1.63 24.67 -1.86
N ILE A 205 2.65 24.62 -0.99
CA ILE A 205 2.89 25.63 0.04
C ILE A 205 3.16 27.00 -0.63
N THR A 206 4.06 27.06 -1.61
CA THR A 206 4.34 28.29 -2.36
C THR A 206 3.09 28.87 -3.01
N LYS A 207 2.22 28.02 -3.59
CA LYS A 207 0.95 28.47 -4.18
C LYS A 207 -0.08 28.92 -3.13
N TYR A 208 -0.10 28.30 -1.96
CA TYR A 208 -0.98 28.72 -0.87
C TYR A 208 -0.64 30.14 -0.41
N PHE A 209 0.66 30.45 -0.30
CA PHE A 209 1.17 31.77 0.10
C PHE A 209 1.46 32.70 -1.07
N GLU A 210 0.95 32.41 -2.27
CA GLU A 210 1.18 33.24 -3.45
C GLU A 210 0.60 34.64 -3.22
N GLY A 211 1.46 35.66 -3.34
CA GLY A 211 1.11 37.06 -3.05
C GLY A 211 1.25 37.49 -1.58
N SER A 212 1.60 36.59 -0.66
CA SER A 212 1.92 36.92 0.74
C SER A 212 3.41 37.31 0.90
N PRO A 213 3.74 38.32 1.72
CA PRO A 213 5.15 38.67 2.02
C PRO A 213 5.88 37.58 2.81
N HIS A 214 5.15 36.59 3.33
CA HIS A 214 5.68 35.55 4.20
C HIS A 214 5.96 34.21 3.48
N CYS A 215 5.84 34.14 2.15
CA CYS A 215 5.94 32.88 1.40
C CYS A 215 7.25 32.10 1.68
N ASP A 216 8.41 32.74 1.55
CA ASP A 216 9.71 32.08 1.77
C ASP A 216 9.90 31.67 3.24
N SER A 217 9.49 32.53 4.17
CA SER A 217 9.52 32.25 5.61
C SER A 217 8.62 31.08 5.98
N ALA A 218 7.43 30.99 5.38
CA ALA A 218 6.48 29.91 5.60
C ALA A 218 7.03 28.58 5.09
N LEU A 219 7.57 28.55 3.87
CA LEU A 219 8.19 27.35 3.31
C LEU A 219 9.36 26.87 4.18
N LYS A 220 10.21 27.79 4.62
CA LYS A 220 11.32 27.50 5.52
C LYS A 220 10.85 26.92 6.86
N LEU A 221 9.89 27.58 7.52
CA LEU A 221 9.36 27.18 8.81
C LEU A 221 8.72 25.78 8.76
N VAL A 222 7.97 25.48 7.69
CA VAL A 222 7.37 24.15 7.53
C VAL A 222 8.43 23.08 7.25
N LYS A 223 9.46 23.37 6.44
CA LYS A 223 10.57 22.43 6.16
C LYS A 223 11.42 22.13 7.39
N GLU A 224 11.67 23.12 8.24
CA GLU A 224 12.43 22.96 9.48
C GLU A 224 11.74 21.98 10.45
N ASN A 225 10.42 21.89 10.40
CA ASN A 225 9.67 20.87 11.12
C ASN A 225 9.42 19.63 10.24
N GLU A 226 10.43 18.76 10.16
CA GLU A 226 10.41 17.52 9.35
C GLU A 226 9.16 16.66 9.57
N TYR A 227 8.66 16.60 10.81
CA TYR A 227 7.45 15.84 11.13
C TYR A 227 6.21 16.43 10.44
N LEU A 228 6.00 17.75 10.54
CA LEU A 228 4.86 18.40 9.88
C LEU A 228 5.01 18.40 8.36
N PHE A 229 6.23 18.61 7.84
CA PHE A 229 6.50 18.50 6.42
C PHE A 229 6.21 17.08 5.88
N SER A 230 6.48 16.04 6.66
CA SER A 230 6.13 14.67 6.30
C SER A 230 4.61 14.46 6.22
N HIS A 231 3.83 15.10 7.11
CA HIS A 231 2.35 15.06 7.06
C HIS A 231 1.78 15.81 5.86
N CYS A 232 2.49 16.82 5.35
CA CYS A 232 2.10 17.56 4.15
C CYS A 232 2.02 16.71 2.87
N TYR A 233 2.47 15.44 2.88
CA TYR A 233 2.17 14.52 1.78
C TYR A 233 0.65 14.33 1.57
N SER A 234 -0.15 14.47 2.63
CA SER A 234 -1.61 14.53 2.54
C SER A 234 -2.04 15.97 2.25
N PRO A 235 -2.73 16.25 1.13
CA PRO A 235 -3.18 17.60 0.78
C PRO A 235 -4.02 18.27 1.87
N GLY A 236 -4.91 17.51 2.52
CA GLY A 236 -5.71 18.03 3.64
C GLY A 236 -4.83 18.49 4.81
N MET A 237 -3.83 17.70 5.18
CA MET A 237 -2.87 18.07 6.23
C MET A 237 -1.99 19.24 5.83
N CYS A 238 -1.54 19.29 4.57
CA CYS A 238 -0.74 20.40 4.06
C CYS A 238 -1.49 21.73 4.19
N ARG A 239 -2.79 21.74 3.88
CA ARG A 239 -3.66 22.90 4.09
C ARG A 239 -3.76 23.31 5.57
N PHE A 240 -3.92 22.35 6.49
CA PHE A 240 -3.95 22.66 7.92
C PHE A 240 -2.63 23.25 8.41
N VAL A 241 -1.49 22.71 7.98
CA VAL A 241 -0.17 23.22 8.33
C VAL A 241 0.06 24.62 7.75
N CYS A 242 -0.35 24.87 6.51
CA CYS A 242 -0.27 26.21 5.90
C CYS A 242 -1.11 27.24 6.68
N PHE A 243 -2.36 26.89 7.04
CA PHE A 243 -3.21 27.76 7.85
C PHE A 243 -2.56 28.12 9.19
N LEU A 244 -1.98 27.14 9.89
CA LEU A 244 -1.27 27.41 11.15
C LEU A 244 -0.02 28.26 10.93
N CYS A 245 0.72 28.00 9.85
CA CYS A 245 1.92 28.76 9.52
C CYS A 245 1.59 30.23 9.22
N GLU A 246 0.50 30.49 8.51
CA GLU A 246 -0.03 31.83 8.24
C GLU A 246 -0.28 32.58 9.55
N THR A 247 -1.09 32.00 10.44
CA THR A 247 -1.40 32.60 11.74
C THR A 247 -0.16 32.82 12.63
N ALA A 248 0.78 31.86 12.65
CA ALA A 248 2.01 31.98 13.45
C ALA A 248 2.89 33.14 12.96
N LEU A 249 2.98 33.33 11.64
CA LEU A 249 3.76 34.42 11.05
C LEU A 249 3.10 35.78 11.27
N GLU A 250 1.77 35.85 11.30
CA GLU A 250 1.02 37.06 11.64
C GLU A 250 1.16 37.44 13.12
N THR A 251 1.18 36.46 14.03
CA THR A 251 1.31 36.70 15.48
C THR A 251 2.75 36.82 15.96
N GLY A 252 3.74 36.58 15.08
CA GLY A 252 5.17 36.61 15.41
C GLY A 252 5.66 35.39 16.19
N GLU A 253 4.94 34.26 16.15
CA GLU A 253 5.42 33.00 16.72
C GLU A 253 6.53 32.39 15.83
N GLU A 254 7.70 32.14 16.41
CA GLU A 254 8.86 31.61 15.67
C GLU A 254 8.80 30.09 15.42
N SER A 255 7.85 29.35 16.01
CA SER A 255 7.84 27.89 15.93
C SER A 255 6.45 27.26 15.76
N LEU A 256 6.39 26.25 14.90
CA LEU A 256 5.21 25.40 14.73
C LEU A 256 5.17 24.29 15.79
N PRO A 257 3.97 23.78 16.16
CA PRO A 257 3.85 22.64 17.04
C PRO A 257 4.58 21.40 16.51
N SER A 258 5.15 20.60 17.40
CA SER A 258 5.94 19.40 17.04
C SER A 258 5.12 18.12 16.89
N THR A 259 3.81 18.15 17.16
CA THR A 259 2.90 16.98 17.12
C THR A 259 1.61 17.26 16.37
N LEU A 260 0.96 16.21 15.87
CA LEU A 260 -0.32 16.31 15.18
C LEU A 260 -1.42 16.78 16.14
N SER A 261 -1.39 16.29 17.38
CA SER A 261 -2.36 16.67 18.41
C SER A 261 -2.26 18.14 18.79
N ALA A 262 -1.05 18.68 18.89
CA ALA A 262 -0.84 20.10 19.17
C ALA A 262 -1.20 21.00 17.98
N VAL A 263 -0.93 20.56 16.75
CA VAL A 263 -1.41 21.23 15.51
C VAL A 263 -2.91 21.42 15.55
N PHE A 264 -3.67 20.36 15.82
CA PHE A 264 -5.13 20.47 15.85
C PHE A 264 -5.62 21.26 17.07
N LEU A 265 -5.00 21.11 18.24
CA LEU A 265 -5.35 21.93 19.41
C LEU A 265 -5.20 23.43 19.11
N LYS A 266 -4.05 23.85 18.55
CA LYS A 266 -3.83 25.24 18.10
C LYS A 266 -4.81 25.67 17.01
N PHE A 267 -5.12 24.79 16.05
CA PHE A 267 -6.11 25.09 15.00
C PHE A 267 -7.48 25.43 15.61
N PHE A 268 -7.95 24.63 16.58
CA PHE A 268 -9.21 24.91 17.26
C PHE A 268 -9.10 26.19 18.09
N GLN A 269 -8.01 26.40 18.82
CA GLN A 269 -7.75 27.61 19.60
C GLN A 269 -7.86 28.89 18.76
N GLN A 270 -7.14 28.94 17.64
CA GLN A 270 -7.12 30.11 16.76
C GLN A 270 -8.45 30.34 16.05
N LYS A 271 -9.22 29.27 15.79
CA LYS A 271 -10.57 29.40 15.23
C LYS A 271 -11.56 29.93 16.25
N THR A 272 -11.52 29.45 17.49
CA THR A 272 -12.58 29.69 18.48
C THR A 272 -12.35 30.89 19.39
N ILE A 273 -11.11 31.33 19.63
CA ILE A 273 -10.82 32.52 20.43
C ILE A 273 -11.04 33.77 19.56
N PRO A 274 -12.06 34.60 19.85
CA PRO A 274 -12.17 35.90 19.23
C PRO A 274 -11.16 36.87 19.87
N MET A 275 -10.67 37.84 19.10
CA MET A 275 -9.82 38.92 19.64
C MET A 275 -10.48 39.80 20.72
N GLN A 276 -11.74 39.59 21.11
CA GLN A 276 -12.45 40.40 22.12
C GLN A 276 -13.51 39.63 22.95
N THR A 277 -13.46 39.79 24.29
CA THR A 277 -14.43 39.50 25.39
C THR A 277 -14.58 38.09 25.99
N ASP A 278 -14.44 38.03 27.34
CA ASP A 278 -14.39 36.82 28.20
C ASP A 278 -15.68 35.98 28.29
N VAL A 279 -16.86 36.51 27.94
CA VAL A 279 -18.14 35.77 28.05
C VAL A 279 -18.38 34.85 26.85
N THR A 280 -17.82 35.21 25.68
CA THR A 280 -17.97 34.41 24.46
C THR A 280 -17.07 33.17 24.44
N SER A 281 -15.96 33.19 25.20
CA SER A 281 -14.99 32.10 25.26
C SER A 281 -15.53 30.88 26.00
N THR A 282 -16.18 31.05 27.14
CA THR A 282 -16.80 29.97 27.92
C THR A 282 -17.93 29.28 27.16
N GLN A 283 -18.80 30.05 26.50
CA GLN A 283 -19.86 29.48 25.66
C GLN A 283 -19.30 28.70 24.46
N ASN A 284 -18.23 29.19 23.83
CA ASN A 284 -17.56 28.50 22.73
C ASN A 284 -16.93 27.17 23.17
N GLN A 285 -16.40 27.09 24.41
CA GLN A 285 -15.87 25.86 24.98
C GLN A 285 -16.97 24.82 25.21
N GLU A 286 -18.11 25.21 25.78
CA GLU A 286 -19.27 24.32 25.96
C GLU A 286 -19.83 23.81 24.62
N ASN A 287 -19.91 24.70 23.62
CA ASN A 287 -20.32 24.34 22.28
C ASN A 287 -19.34 23.33 21.65
N LEU A 288 -18.03 23.50 21.87
CA LEU A 288 -17.01 22.59 21.38
C LEU A 288 -17.09 21.22 22.07
N ALA A 289 -17.31 21.16 23.39
CA ALA A 289 -17.52 19.93 24.13
C ALA A 289 -18.78 19.18 23.64
N THR A 290 -19.85 19.93 23.33
CA THR A 290 -21.07 19.36 22.75
C THR A 290 -20.83 18.82 21.34
N LEU A 291 -20.06 19.51 20.50
CA LEU A 291 -19.65 19.01 19.19
C LEU A 291 -18.76 17.76 19.29
N ALA A 292 -17.88 17.70 20.28
CA ALA A 292 -17.07 16.51 20.56
C ALA A 292 -17.95 15.28 20.84
N ARG A 293 -19.02 15.46 21.63
CA ARG A 293 -20.02 14.40 21.87
C ARG A 293 -20.77 14.00 20.61
N ILE A 294 -21.15 14.96 19.76
CA ILE A 294 -21.79 14.67 18.46
C ILE A 294 -20.83 13.88 17.55
N ALA A 295 -19.56 14.27 17.48
CA ALA A 295 -18.53 13.57 16.72
C ALA A 295 -18.43 12.10 17.15
N TRP A 296 -18.42 11.86 18.46
CA TRP A 296 -18.41 10.51 19.03
C TRP A 296 -19.64 9.70 18.63
N CYS A 297 -20.85 10.22 18.85
CA CYS A 297 -22.10 9.52 18.55
C CYS A 297 -22.24 9.19 17.04
N LEU A 298 -21.82 10.09 16.15
CA LEU A 298 -21.81 9.84 14.71
C LEU A 298 -20.74 8.82 14.32
N GLY A 299 -19.55 8.93 14.91
CA GLY A 299 -18.45 8.00 14.71
C GLY A 299 -18.82 6.55 15.07
N GLU A 300 -19.48 6.33 16.21
CA GLU A 300 -19.95 4.99 16.62
C GLU A 300 -20.92 4.37 15.61
N LYS A 301 -21.70 5.20 14.91
CA LYS A 301 -22.61 4.81 13.83
C LYS A 301 -21.94 4.76 12.45
N HIS A 302 -20.62 4.98 12.39
CA HIS A 302 -19.84 5.09 11.14
C HIS A 302 -20.30 6.21 10.19
N ARG A 303 -20.89 7.28 10.73
CA ARG A 303 -21.41 8.45 9.99
C ARG A 303 -20.57 9.71 10.29
N SER A 304 -20.64 10.66 9.37
CA SER A 304 -20.03 12.01 9.44
C SER A 304 -21.07 13.12 9.22
N ALA A 305 -22.24 12.74 8.71
CA ALA A 305 -23.34 13.61 8.34
C ALA A 305 -24.59 13.27 9.16
N MET A 306 -25.42 14.29 9.40
CA MET A 306 -26.68 14.17 10.12
C MET A 306 -27.70 15.20 9.62
N LYS A 307 -28.97 14.96 9.92
CA LYS A 307 -30.02 15.95 9.65
C LYS A 307 -29.91 17.16 10.59
N SER A 308 -30.32 18.34 10.12
CA SER A 308 -30.17 19.60 10.85
C SER A 308 -31.00 19.68 12.15
N ASP A 309 -32.10 18.95 12.23
CA ASP A 309 -33.00 18.83 13.38
C ASP A 309 -32.38 18.02 14.53
N LEU A 310 -31.32 17.24 14.25
CA LEU A 310 -30.63 16.43 15.26
C LEU A 310 -29.56 17.21 16.06
N PHE A 311 -29.36 18.50 15.77
CA PHE A 311 -28.51 19.34 16.62
C PHE A 311 -29.16 19.55 17.99
N PRO A 312 -28.40 19.42 19.11
CA PRO A 312 -28.95 19.62 20.45
C PRO A 312 -29.51 21.02 20.71
N SER A 313 -28.93 22.05 20.06
CA SER A 313 -29.38 23.44 20.17
C SER A 313 -29.04 24.23 18.91
N LYS A 314 -29.70 25.38 18.70
CA LYS A 314 -29.44 26.27 17.55
C LYS A 314 -28.05 26.90 17.64
N GLU A 315 -27.63 27.25 18.85
CA GLU A 315 -26.34 27.88 19.14
C GLU A 315 -25.18 26.96 18.74
N VAL A 316 -25.27 25.66 19.06
CA VAL A 316 -24.25 24.66 18.67
C VAL A 316 -24.18 24.52 17.15
N LYS A 317 -25.33 24.55 16.45
CA LYS A 317 -25.39 24.50 14.99
C LYS A 317 -24.72 25.74 14.38
N GLU A 318 -25.08 26.92 14.84
CA GLU A 318 -24.50 28.18 14.36
C GLU A 318 -23.00 28.26 14.63
N PHE A 319 -22.55 27.84 15.83
CA PHE A 319 -21.14 27.73 16.16
C PHE A 319 -20.38 26.80 15.20
N ALA A 320 -20.93 25.60 14.95
CA ALA A 320 -20.31 24.61 14.06
C ALA A 320 -20.19 25.12 12.61
N LEU A 321 -21.21 25.83 12.12
CA LEU A 321 -21.24 26.41 10.78
C LEU A 321 -20.32 27.63 10.66
N LYS A 322 -20.35 28.54 11.65
CA LYS A 322 -19.53 29.76 11.71
C LYS A 322 -18.04 29.43 11.58
N TYR A 323 -17.57 28.44 12.32
CA TYR A 323 -16.16 28.03 12.32
C TYR A 323 -15.83 26.96 11.26
N ARG A 324 -16.81 26.60 10.40
CA ARG A 324 -16.66 25.59 9.33
C ARG A 324 -16.22 24.22 9.82
N PHE A 325 -16.59 23.84 11.04
CA PHE A 325 -16.46 22.46 11.51
C PHE A 325 -17.52 21.56 10.86
N PHE A 326 -18.67 22.14 10.52
CA PHE A 326 -19.70 21.53 9.69
C PHE A 326 -19.92 22.32 8.40
N LEU A 327 -20.31 21.61 7.35
CA LEU A 327 -20.80 22.17 6.08
C LEU A 327 -22.29 21.80 5.93
N PRO A 328 -23.15 22.78 5.60
CA PRO A 328 -24.56 22.51 5.36
C PRO A 328 -24.75 21.91 3.96
N PHE A 329 -25.79 21.09 3.81
CA PHE A 329 -26.27 20.60 2.52
C PHE A 329 -27.80 20.47 2.54
N ALA A 330 -28.43 20.53 1.37
CA ALA A 330 -29.86 20.36 1.23
C ALA A 330 -30.20 18.91 0.89
N PHE A 331 -31.33 18.41 1.38
CA PHE A 331 -31.89 17.15 0.93
C PHE A 331 -32.68 17.35 -0.37
N PRO A 332 -32.84 16.30 -1.18
CA PRO A 332 -33.67 16.35 -2.37
C PRO A 332 -35.12 16.62 -2.00
N ARG A 333 -35.78 17.50 -2.76
CA ARG A 333 -37.22 17.73 -2.62
C ARG A 333 -37.95 16.44 -2.99
N HIS A 334 -38.87 16.02 -2.13
CA HIS A 334 -39.79 14.92 -2.44
C HIS A 334 -41.05 15.52 -3.05
N SER A 335 -41.72 14.79 -3.95
CA SER A 335 -42.99 15.21 -4.56
C SER A 335 -44.08 15.61 -3.57
N ASP A 336 -43.97 15.15 -2.32
CA ASP A 336 -45.03 15.21 -1.30
C ASP A 336 -44.74 16.22 -0.18
N SER A 337 -43.60 16.93 -0.20
CA SER A 337 -43.22 17.91 0.83
C SER A 337 -42.69 19.20 0.23
N GLU A 338 -43.36 20.33 0.51
CA GLU A 338 -42.88 21.67 0.12
C GLU A 338 -41.72 22.20 0.98
N GLU A 339 -41.48 21.60 2.16
CA GLU A 339 -40.39 22.02 3.05
C GLU A 339 -39.04 21.42 2.62
N GLU A 340 -38.04 22.30 2.44
CA GLU A 340 -36.65 21.89 2.22
C GLU A 340 -36.05 21.36 3.53
N GLU A 341 -35.82 20.05 3.60
CA GLU A 341 -35.03 19.47 4.69
C GLU A 341 -33.54 19.80 4.45
N PHE A 342 -32.82 20.15 5.52
CA PHE A 342 -31.37 20.40 5.47
C PHE A 342 -30.59 19.41 6.33
N GLY A 343 -29.41 19.03 5.87
CA GLY A 343 -28.42 18.27 6.63
C GLY A 343 -27.16 19.07 6.89
N SER A 344 -26.32 18.56 7.79
CA SER A 344 -24.97 19.08 8.01
C SER A 344 -23.98 17.92 8.13
N MET A 345 -22.79 18.10 7.57
CA MET A 345 -21.70 17.11 7.60
C MET A 345 -20.42 17.72 8.16
N PHE A 346 -19.61 16.94 8.87
CA PHE A 346 -18.27 17.37 9.26
C PHE A 346 -17.43 17.77 8.03
N SER A 347 -16.74 18.90 8.12
CA SER A 347 -15.95 19.42 7.01
C SER A 347 -14.72 18.57 6.68
N ASP A 348 -14.17 17.87 7.66
CA ASP A 348 -13.03 16.96 7.47
C ASP A 348 -13.12 15.76 8.45
N PHE A 349 -12.72 14.58 7.95
CA PHE A 349 -12.59 13.36 8.76
C PHE A 349 -11.60 13.52 9.93
N VAL A 350 -10.54 14.29 9.74
CA VAL A 350 -9.53 14.55 10.78
C VAL A 350 -10.10 15.40 11.91
N ILE A 351 -10.90 16.43 11.58
CA ILE A 351 -11.63 17.26 12.56
C ILE A 351 -12.55 16.37 13.40
N GLN A 352 -13.35 15.50 12.76
CA GLN A 352 -14.22 14.57 13.48
C GLN A 352 -13.42 13.64 14.41
N ASN A 353 -12.28 13.10 13.96
CA ASN A 353 -11.44 12.22 14.78
C ASN A 353 -10.81 12.96 15.97
N PHE A 354 -10.34 14.18 15.77
CA PHE A 354 -9.81 15.01 16.87
C PHE A 354 -10.89 15.26 17.93
N LEU A 355 -12.10 15.65 17.50
CA LEU A 355 -13.24 15.87 18.38
C LEU A 355 -13.67 14.59 19.12
N CYS A 356 -13.62 13.42 18.47
CA CYS A 356 -13.83 12.14 19.15
C CYS A 356 -12.80 11.89 20.26
N ALA A 357 -11.52 12.17 20.01
CA ALA A 357 -10.47 12.03 21.01
C ALA A 357 -10.65 13.02 22.17
N LEU A 358 -11.05 14.26 21.86
CA LEU A 358 -11.38 15.28 22.85
C LEU A 358 -12.56 14.82 23.73
N HIS A 359 -13.61 14.25 23.16
CA HIS A 359 -14.73 13.71 23.93
C HIS A 359 -14.29 12.58 24.88
N LEU A 360 -13.47 11.64 24.41
CA LEU A 360 -12.94 10.56 25.27
C LEU A 360 -12.15 11.10 26.47
N LEU A 361 -11.50 12.24 26.28
CA LEU A 361 -10.73 12.91 27.32
C LEU A 361 -11.63 13.66 28.31
N LEU A 362 -12.61 14.41 27.81
CA LEU A 362 -13.52 15.25 28.62
C LEU A 362 -14.66 14.47 29.28
N ALA A 363 -15.10 13.33 28.75
CA ALA A 363 -16.25 12.62 29.29
C ALA A 363 -15.98 12.05 30.70
N GLU A 364 -16.84 12.43 31.67
CA GLU A 364 -16.84 11.91 33.04
C GLU A 364 -17.41 10.48 33.13
N GLU A 365 -18.39 10.17 32.28
CA GLU A 365 -19.08 8.87 32.23
C GLU A 365 -18.15 7.70 31.82
N LEU A 366 -17.07 8.01 31.11
CA LEU A 366 -16.11 7.02 30.64
C LEU A 366 -15.08 6.69 31.72
N LYS A 367 -15.35 5.64 32.49
CA LYS A 367 -14.42 5.06 33.48
C LYS A 367 -13.03 4.85 32.86
N ASP A 368 -11.96 5.33 33.52
CA ASP A 368 -10.59 5.34 32.98
C ASP A 368 -10.03 3.99 32.44
N LYS A 369 -10.63 2.84 32.79
CA LYS A 369 -10.29 1.53 32.20
C LYS A 369 -10.71 1.41 30.71
N SER A 370 -11.62 2.26 30.23
CA SER A 370 -12.09 2.28 28.84
C SER A 370 -11.17 3.06 27.91
N VAL A 371 -10.39 4.03 28.40
CA VAL A 371 -9.48 4.86 27.58
C VAL A 371 -8.45 3.99 26.86
N THR A 372 -7.87 3.00 27.55
CA THR A 372 -6.89 2.08 26.95
C THR A 372 -7.47 1.14 25.91
N LYS A 373 -8.80 0.95 25.89
CA LYS A 373 -9.52 0.17 24.85
C LYS A 373 -9.43 0.86 23.48
N TYR A 374 -9.39 2.20 23.47
CA TYR A 374 -9.44 3.01 22.26
C TYR A 374 -8.07 3.35 21.68
N LEU A 375 -6.98 3.01 22.38
CA LEU A 375 -5.61 3.15 21.88
C LEU A 375 -5.21 2.06 20.88
N SER A 376 -6.11 1.13 20.55
CA SER A 376 -5.91 0.11 19.51
C SER A 376 -4.74 -0.87 19.71
N PHE A 377 -4.18 -0.96 20.93
CA PHE A 377 -3.11 -1.90 21.29
C PHE A 377 -3.50 -3.36 21.66
N PRO A 378 -4.77 -3.81 21.80
CA PRO A 378 -5.03 -5.13 22.36
C PRO A 378 -4.65 -6.29 21.43
N SER A 379 -3.97 -7.30 22.00
CA SER A 379 -3.29 -8.38 21.28
C SER A 379 -4.20 -9.44 20.62
N LYS A 380 -5.54 -9.32 20.65
CA LYS A 380 -6.43 -10.39 20.12
C LYS A 380 -7.48 -9.89 19.12
N ARG A 381 -7.32 -10.31 17.86
CA ARG A 381 -8.29 -10.55 16.76
C ARG A 381 -9.41 -9.54 16.43
N LYS A 382 -9.66 -8.48 17.20
CA LYS A 382 -10.60 -7.42 16.77
C LYS A 382 -9.85 -6.43 15.88
N LYS A 383 -10.29 -6.29 14.63
CA LYS A 383 -9.81 -5.22 13.73
C LYS A 383 -10.09 -3.87 14.40
N PRO A 384 -9.16 -2.90 14.33
CA PRO A 384 -9.43 -1.55 14.79
C PRO A 384 -10.68 -1.01 14.07
N TYR A 385 -11.49 -0.24 14.77
CA TYR A 385 -12.66 0.39 14.17
C TYR A 385 -12.17 1.36 13.11
N ASN A 386 -12.49 1.12 11.82
CA ASN A 386 -12.00 1.92 10.68
C ASN A 386 -12.28 3.43 10.80
N TRP A 387 -13.20 3.87 11.66
CA TRP A 387 -13.52 5.27 11.90
C TRP A 387 -12.67 5.93 12.98
N LEU A 388 -11.99 5.15 13.84
CA LEU A 388 -11.10 5.62 14.90
C LEU A 388 -9.64 5.76 14.44
N ASP A 389 -9.35 5.80 13.13
CA ASP A 389 -7.98 5.62 12.60
C ASP A 389 -6.96 6.66 13.14
N LEU A 390 -7.41 7.86 13.54
CA LEU A 390 -6.55 8.90 14.13
C LEU A 390 -6.80 9.13 15.63
N VAL A 391 -7.90 8.63 16.17
CA VAL A 391 -8.28 8.84 17.59
C VAL A 391 -7.21 8.35 18.58
N PRO A 392 -6.57 7.17 18.44
CA PRO A 392 -5.49 6.74 19.32
C PRO A 392 -4.37 7.77 19.45
N ARG A 393 -3.98 8.38 18.33
CA ARG A 393 -2.87 9.34 18.23
C ARG A 393 -3.23 10.64 18.93
N PHE A 394 -4.39 11.19 18.59
CA PHE A 394 -4.91 12.40 19.22
C PHE A 394 -5.12 12.22 20.72
N LEU A 395 -5.70 11.09 21.13
CA LEU A 395 -5.91 10.78 22.55
C LEU A 395 -4.58 10.68 23.31
N ALA A 396 -3.58 10.03 22.73
CA ALA A 396 -2.26 9.91 23.33
C ALA A 396 -1.57 11.28 23.47
N GLY A 397 -1.62 12.13 22.44
CA GLY A 397 -1.02 13.47 22.49
C GLY A 397 -1.76 14.41 23.45
N LEU A 398 -3.08 14.49 23.38
CA LEU A 398 -3.90 15.35 24.25
C LEU A 398 -3.71 15.02 25.74
N LEU A 399 -3.50 13.75 26.10
CA LEU A 399 -3.19 13.34 27.47
C LEU A 399 -1.87 13.92 28.01
N PHE A 400 -0.98 14.41 27.14
CA PHE A 400 0.33 15.00 27.50
C PHE A 400 0.42 16.49 27.16
N LEU A 401 -0.66 17.11 26.66
CA LEU A 401 -0.76 18.56 26.42
C LEU A 401 -1.55 19.26 27.54
N GLN A 402 -1.54 18.69 28.75
CA GLN A 402 -2.34 19.21 29.88
C GLN A 402 -1.85 20.57 30.39
N ASP A 403 -0.56 20.87 30.21
CA ASP A 403 0.05 22.14 30.59
C ASP A 403 -0.27 23.28 29.59
N ASP A 404 -0.98 22.99 28.49
CA ASP A 404 -1.40 23.99 27.51
C ASP A 404 -2.55 24.85 28.07
N PRO A 405 -2.40 26.19 28.13
CA PRO A 405 -3.40 27.08 28.74
C PRO A 405 -4.79 26.99 28.11
N TYR A 406 -4.86 26.76 26.79
CA TYR A 406 -6.13 26.63 26.09
C TYR A 406 -6.78 25.29 26.37
N PHE A 407 -6.01 24.20 26.45
CA PHE A 407 -6.55 22.90 26.87
C PHE A 407 -7.08 22.94 28.31
N PHE A 408 -6.34 23.57 29.23
CA PHE A 408 -6.78 23.75 30.61
C PHE A 408 -8.16 24.43 30.66
N SER A 409 -8.32 25.51 29.89
CA SER A 409 -9.57 26.27 29.78
C SER A 409 -10.75 25.47 29.23
N LEU A 410 -10.50 24.49 28.35
CA LEU A 410 -11.53 23.62 27.79
C LEU A 410 -12.01 22.53 28.74
N SER A 411 -11.16 22.14 29.70
CA SER A 411 -11.40 20.93 30.48
C SER A 411 -12.40 21.11 31.61
N ASN A 412 -12.52 22.32 32.22
CA ASN A 412 -13.33 22.61 33.42
C ASN A 412 -13.23 21.54 34.54
N GLN A 413 -12.26 20.63 34.46
CA GLN A 413 -12.13 19.42 35.27
C GLN A 413 -11.01 19.61 36.28
N ASP A 414 -11.15 18.98 37.43
CA ASP A 414 -10.05 18.86 38.39
C ASP A 414 -8.82 18.25 37.68
N GLU A 415 -7.68 18.94 37.74
CA GLU A 415 -6.33 18.50 37.31
C GLU A 415 -6.04 17.02 37.67
N ILE A 416 -6.67 16.56 38.75
CA ILE A 416 -6.59 15.20 39.29
C ILE A 416 -7.10 14.13 38.31
N GLN A 417 -8.15 14.39 37.50
CA GLN A 417 -8.76 13.37 36.62
C GLN A 417 -7.95 13.14 35.34
N SER A 418 -7.45 14.19 34.70
CA SER A 418 -6.60 14.11 33.52
C SER A 418 -5.26 13.41 33.84
N VAL A 419 -4.66 13.74 34.99
CA VAL A 419 -3.44 13.09 35.50
C VAL A 419 -3.67 11.60 35.80
N LYS A 420 -4.86 11.20 36.28
CA LYS A 420 -5.22 9.78 36.46
C LYS A 420 -5.27 9.02 35.12
N LYS A 421 -5.88 9.60 34.08
CA LYS A 421 -5.96 9.00 32.73
C LYS A 421 -4.56 8.87 32.12
N GLN A 422 -3.72 9.90 32.22
CA GLN A 422 -2.33 9.89 31.76
C GLN A 422 -1.48 8.82 32.48
N ASN A 423 -1.57 8.75 33.81
CA ASN A 423 -0.85 7.73 34.60
C ASN A 423 -1.27 6.30 34.26
N LYS A 424 -2.54 6.09 33.87
CA LYS A 424 -3.02 4.79 33.39
C LYS A 424 -2.44 4.42 32.04
N LEU A 425 -2.34 5.38 31.11
CA LEU A 425 -1.64 5.21 29.83
C LEU A 425 -0.17 4.80 30.05
N LEU A 426 0.55 5.54 30.92
CA LEU A 426 1.93 5.22 31.29
C LEU A 426 2.05 3.79 31.83
N LYS A 427 1.20 3.39 32.78
CA LYS A 427 1.19 2.03 33.36
C LYS A 427 0.85 0.97 32.31
N TYR A 428 -0.04 1.27 31.37
CA TYR A 428 -0.43 0.36 30.29
C TYR A 428 0.73 0.10 29.34
N ILE A 429 1.37 1.15 28.80
CA ILE A 429 2.52 1.01 27.90
C ILE A 429 3.68 0.28 28.59
N ARG A 430 3.94 0.58 29.87
CA ARG A 430 4.97 -0.11 30.67
C ARG A 430 4.77 -1.62 30.79
N ARG A 431 3.51 -2.08 30.79
CA ARG A 431 3.13 -3.50 30.90
C ARG A 431 2.91 -4.17 29.54
N LEU A 432 2.92 -3.40 28.45
CA LEU A 432 2.66 -3.92 27.11
C LEU A 432 3.82 -4.81 26.67
N GLN A 433 3.50 -6.00 26.18
CA GLN A 433 4.45 -6.89 25.52
C GLN A 433 4.68 -6.39 24.08
N ILE A 434 5.51 -5.36 23.94
CA ILE A 434 5.82 -4.70 22.65
C ILE A 434 6.32 -5.71 21.62
N ASN A 435 7.07 -6.71 22.09
CA ASN A 435 7.65 -7.79 21.30
C ASN A 435 6.62 -8.72 20.63
N ASP A 436 5.37 -8.74 21.12
CA ASP A 436 4.31 -9.61 20.60
C ASP A 436 3.37 -8.87 19.65
N LEU A 437 3.61 -7.58 19.40
CA LEU A 437 2.83 -6.79 18.46
C LEU A 437 3.21 -7.13 17.02
N CYS A 438 2.20 -7.29 16.16
CA CYS A 438 2.43 -7.29 14.71
C CYS A 438 2.87 -5.88 14.25
N ALA A 439 3.51 -5.80 13.09
CA ALA A 439 4.12 -4.57 12.60
C ALA A 439 3.12 -3.40 12.43
N GLU A 440 1.88 -3.64 12.02
CA GLU A 440 0.84 -2.58 11.95
C GLU A 440 0.54 -1.97 13.34
N ARG A 441 0.43 -2.82 14.37
CA ARG A 441 0.13 -2.38 15.74
C ARG A 441 1.35 -1.74 16.40
N LEU A 442 2.54 -2.25 16.10
CA LEU A 442 3.78 -1.64 16.52
C LEU A 442 3.86 -0.22 15.96
N LEU A 443 3.60 -0.04 14.66
CA LEU A 443 3.63 1.28 14.04
C LEU A 443 2.63 2.24 14.69
N GLU A 444 1.41 1.79 15.00
CA GLU A 444 0.44 2.61 15.73
C GLU A 444 0.91 2.97 17.15
N LEU A 445 1.58 2.05 17.85
CA LEU A 445 2.22 2.33 19.15
C LEU A 445 3.30 3.41 19.01
N LEU A 446 4.18 3.29 18.01
CA LEU A 446 5.24 4.27 17.78
C LEU A 446 4.66 5.67 17.51
N ARG A 447 3.61 5.76 16.68
CA ARG A 447 2.89 7.03 16.41
C ARG A 447 2.30 7.62 17.69
N CYS A 448 1.57 6.83 18.47
CA CYS A 448 0.98 7.30 19.73
C CYS A 448 2.03 7.78 20.72
N VAL A 449 3.13 7.04 20.87
CA VAL A 449 4.22 7.39 21.79
C VAL A 449 4.94 8.66 21.32
N TYR A 450 5.12 8.83 20.02
CA TYR A 450 5.65 10.06 19.45
C TYR A 450 4.76 11.27 19.76
N GLU A 451 3.44 11.13 19.63
CA GLU A 451 2.49 12.21 19.96
C GLU A 451 2.55 12.64 21.43
N THR A 452 2.95 11.75 22.35
CA THR A 452 3.13 12.14 23.76
C THR A 452 4.31 13.08 24.01
N GLN A 453 5.29 13.12 23.10
CA GLN A 453 6.60 13.79 23.26
C GLN A 453 7.33 13.47 24.57
N SER A 454 6.92 12.43 25.29
CA SER A 454 7.53 12.03 26.55
C SER A 454 8.86 11.34 26.28
N SER A 455 9.97 12.00 26.64
CA SER A 455 11.33 11.45 26.54
C SER A 455 11.43 10.08 27.22
N TYR A 456 10.77 9.92 28.38
CA TYR A 456 10.69 8.66 29.10
C TYR A 456 10.00 7.56 28.28
N LEU A 457 8.81 7.81 27.71
CA LEU A 457 8.09 6.79 26.94
C LEU A 457 8.81 6.43 25.64
N LEU A 458 9.34 7.43 24.92
CA LEU A 458 10.13 7.22 23.71
C LEU A 458 11.33 6.34 24.01
N GLN A 459 12.09 6.63 25.07
CA GLN A 459 13.23 5.83 25.48
C GLN A 459 12.81 4.42 25.94
N HIS A 460 11.73 4.33 26.71
CA HIS A 460 11.21 3.07 27.23
C HIS A 460 10.82 2.10 26.12
N VAL A 461 10.13 2.59 25.09
CA VAL A 461 9.76 1.81 23.91
C VAL A 461 11.00 1.46 23.11
N ALA A 462 11.85 2.43 22.79
CA ALA A 462 13.07 2.23 22.00
C ALA A 462 14.00 1.13 22.55
N LEU A 463 14.15 1.05 23.88
CA LEU A 463 14.97 0.03 24.55
C LEU A 463 14.34 -1.38 24.52
N ARG A 464 13.02 -1.49 24.34
CA ARG A 464 12.29 -2.76 24.35
C ARG A 464 12.00 -3.33 22.97
N LEU A 465 12.27 -2.56 21.92
CA LEU A 465 12.17 -3.00 20.54
C LEU A 465 13.04 -4.22 20.24
N LYS A 466 12.54 -5.12 19.39
CA LYS A 466 13.30 -6.23 18.81
C LYS A 466 14.29 -5.68 17.76
N PRO A 467 15.48 -6.28 17.61
CA PRO A 467 16.42 -5.96 16.55
C PRO A 467 15.85 -6.13 15.14
N ASP A 468 15.08 -7.20 14.92
CA ASP A 468 14.55 -7.52 13.59
C ASP A 468 13.12 -6.98 13.41
N PHE A 469 12.95 -6.06 12.48
CA PHE A 469 11.65 -5.53 12.07
C PHE A 469 11.31 -6.01 10.66
N SER A 470 10.08 -6.49 10.50
CA SER A 470 9.53 -6.75 9.17
C SER A 470 8.24 -5.96 8.98
N PHE A 471 8.31 -5.01 8.04
CA PHE A 471 7.18 -4.26 7.50
C PHE A 471 6.83 -4.76 6.09
N LEU A 472 7.10 -6.06 5.82
CA LEU A 472 6.73 -6.71 4.58
C LEU A 472 5.23 -6.52 4.30
N ASP A 473 4.92 -6.01 3.11
CA ASP A 473 3.56 -5.71 2.65
C ASP A 473 2.79 -4.67 3.48
N ILE A 474 3.48 -3.86 4.30
CA ILE A 474 2.88 -2.77 5.09
C ILE A 474 3.30 -1.42 4.51
N VAL A 475 2.32 -0.64 4.06
CA VAL A 475 2.54 0.71 3.52
C VAL A 475 3.06 1.66 4.59
N LEU A 476 4.30 2.12 4.44
CA LEU A 476 4.95 3.13 5.27
C LEU A 476 4.80 4.51 4.63
N THR A 477 4.00 5.37 5.26
CA THR A 477 3.85 6.77 4.81
C THR A 477 5.00 7.64 5.32
N PRO A 478 5.27 8.82 4.72
CA PRO A 478 6.37 9.67 5.17
C PRO A 478 6.36 9.99 6.69
N PRO A 479 5.21 10.27 7.34
CA PRO A 479 5.15 10.41 8.80
C PRO A 479 5.50 9.14 9.58
N ASP A 480 5.21 7.97 9.01
CA ASP A 480 5.54 6.68 9.63
C ASP A 480 7.04 6.47 9.68
N VAL A 481 7.70 6.80 8.57
CA VAL A 481 9.15 6.73 8.45
C VAL A 481 9.81 7.73 9.38
N HIS A 482 9.31 8.96 9.47
CA HIS A 482 9.80 9.97 10.41
C HIS A 482 9.75 9.50 11.86
N VAL A 483 8.61 8.96 12.28
CA VAL A 483 8.41 8.44 13.64
C VAL A 483 9.31 7.24 13.90
N LEU A 484 9.39 6.30 12.95
CA LEU A 484 10.26 5.13 13.06
C LEU A 484 11.73 5.56 13.20
N HIS A 485 12.21 6.43 12.31
CA HIS A 485 13.55 7.00 12.34
C HIS A 485 13.84 7.67 13.71
N SER A 486 12.91 8.51 14.18
CA SER A 486 13.04 9.23 15.47
C SER A 486 13.15 8.29 16.68
N VAL A 487 12.44 7.16 16.66
CA VAL A 487 12.49 6.18 17.75
C VAL A 487 13.74 5.31 17.66
N LEU A 488 14.09 4.82 16.46
CA LEU A 488 15.28 3.98 16.25
C LEU A 488 16.56 4.74 16.61
N LYS A 489 16.66 6.02 16.24
CA LYS A 489 17.80 6.89 16.57
C LYS A 489 18.09 7.01 18.07
N ARG A 490 17.09 6.77 18.94
CA ARG A 490 17.20 6.83 20.41
C ARG A 490 17.66 5.51 21.05
N SER A 491 17.73 4.44 20.28
CA SER A 491 18.16 3.13 20.77
C SER A 491 19.63 2.88 20.45
N ARG A 492 20.33 2.23 21.37
CA ARG A 492 21.71 1.75 21.16
C ARG A 492 21.78 0.35 20.55
N LYS A 493 20.63 -0.29 20.34
CA LYS A 493 20.56 -1.61 19.70
C LYS A 493 20.79 -1.48 18.20
N GLU A 494 21.34 -2.53 17.64
CA GLU A 494 21.42 -2.72 16.19
C GLU A 494 20.10 -3.29 15.66
N PHE A 495 19.70 -2.83 14.47
CA PHE A 495 18.44 -3.20 13.85
C PHE A 495 18.60 -3.72 12.42
N SER A 496 17.79 -4.72 12.09
CA SER A 496 17.61 -5.24 10.73
C SER A 496 16.19 -4.92 10.26
N LEU A 497 16.06 -4.25 9.11
CA LEU A 497 14.78 -3.76 8.60
C LEU A 497 14.37 -4.48 7.32
N ASP A 498 13.25 -5.19 7.32
CA ASP A 498 12.63 -5.72 6.10
C ASP A 498 11.48 -4.81 5.64
N LEU A 499 11.75 -4.02 4.61
CA LEU A 499 10.90 -2.96 4.03
C LEU A 499 10.38 -3.35 2.64
N ARG A 500 10.44 -4.62 2.24
CA ARG A 500 9.94 -5.08 0.93
C ARG A 500 8.44 -4.79 0.81
N ASN A 501 8.02 -4.31 -0.36
CA ASN A 501 6.62 -3.94 -0.64
C ASN A 501 6.03 -2.91 0.35
N SER A 502 6.87 -2.13 1.02
CA SER A 502 6.40 -1.13 1.99
C SER A 502 5.96 0.19 1.36
N SER A 503 6.14 0.37 0.05
CA SER A 503 5.88 1.64 -0.64
C SER A 503 6.55 2.83 0.08
N ILE A 504 7.78 2.64 0.56
CA ILE A 504 8.58 3.70 1.18
C ILE A 504 9.09 4.66 0.11
N ASP A 505 9.08 5.97 0.38
CA ASP A 505 9.65 6.96 -0.53
C ASP A 505 11.17 7.00 -0.43
N THR A 506 11.83 7.55 -1.46
CA THR A 506 13.29 7.53 -1.56
C THR A 506 13.97 8.29 -0.43
N GLN A 507 13.40 9.41 0.02
CA GLN A 507 13.93 10.16 1.15
C GLN A 507 13.76 9.37 2.45
N GLY A 508 12.58 8.80 2.69
CA GLY A 508 12.36 7.95 3.86
C GLY A 508 13.30 6.73 3.93
N LEU A 509 13.58 6.09 2.78
CA LEU A 509 14.55 5.00 2.72
C LEU A 509 15.98 5.49 3.00
N LYS A 510 16.35 6.67 2.47
CA LYS A 510 17.63 7.34 2.76
C LYS A 510 17.80 7.58 4.26
N ASP A 511 16.78 8.10 4.92
CA ASP A 511 16.81 8.44 6.36
C ASP A 511 17.01 7.19 7.23
N LEU A 512 16.28 6.11 6.95
CA LEU A 512 16.40 4.86 7.72
C LEU A 512 17.76 4.18 7.51
N VAL A 513 18.24 4.11 6.26
CA VAL A 513 19.52 3.46 5.95
C VAL A 513 20.71 4.30 6.42
N GLY A 514 20.54 5.63 6.52
CA GLY A 514 21.53 6.54 7.09
C GLY A 514 21.78 6.37 8.59
N LEU A 515 20.88 5.69 9.31
CA LEU A 515 21.07 5.42 10.73
C LEU A 515 22.25 4.46 10.98
N LYS A 516 23.17 4.86 11.87
CA LYS A 516 24.36 4.06 12.23
C LYS A 516 24.02 2.72 12.88
N ASN A 517 22.90 2.67 13.58
CA ASN A 517 22.43 1.48 14.28
C ASN A 517 21.49 0.60 13.42
N VAL A 518 21.23 0.96 12.16
CA VAL A 518 20.63 0.04 11.18
C VAL A 518 21.78 -0.68 10.49
N VAL A 519 21.93 -1.98 10.80
CA VAL A 519 23.04 -2.82 10.33
C VAL A 519 22.71 -3.60 9.06
N SER A 520 21.42 -3.83 8.81
CA SER A 520 20.95 -4.54 7.63
C SER A 520 19.57 -4.02 7.22
N PHE A 521 19.31 -3.96 5.92
CA PHE A 521 17.96 -3.72 5.42
C PHE A 521 17.65 -4.53 4.15
N ARG A 522 16.37 -4.82 3.95
CA ARG A 522 15.80 -5.35 2.72
C ARG A 522 14.77 -4.35 2.20
N ALA A 523 14.79 -4.10 0.91
CA ALA A 523 13.78 -3.29 0.23
C ALA A 523 13.50 -3.90 -1.15
N SER A 524 12.47 -3.40 -1.83
CA SER A 524 12.23 -3.77 -3.23
C SER A 524 13.43 -3.34 -4.07
N LEU A 525 13.88 -4.15 -5.04
CA LEU A 525 15.05 -3.80 -5.85
C LEU A 525 14.88 -2.47 -6.60
N SER A 526 13.65 -2.13 -7.01
CA SER A 526 13.35 -0.84 -7.63
C SER A 526 13.69 0.35 -6.71
N ASP A 527 13.40 0.21 -5.41
CA ASP A 527 13.54 1.27 -4.43
C ASP A 527 15.02 1.43 -4.05
N THR A 528 15.72 0.30 -3.89
CA THR A 528 17.17 0.27 -3.68
C THR A 528 17.92 0.89 -4.86
N VAL A 529 17.62 0.46 -6.10
CA VAL A 529 18.27 1.00 -7.31
C VAL A 529 18.00 2.49 -7.46
N ARG A 530 16.77 2.95 -7.18
CA ARG A 530 16.45 4.38 -7.23
C ARG A 530 17.25 5.15 -6.18
N LEU A 531 17.32 4.67 -4.94
CA LEU A 531 18.11 5.31 -3.89
C LEU A 531 19.57 5.42 -4.35
N TRP A 532 20.17 4.35 -4.83
CA TRP A 532 21.57 4.35 -5.24
C TRP A 532 21.85 5.29 -6.43
N LYS A 533 20.98 5.29 -7.45
CA LYS A 533 21.06 6.27 -8.56
C LYS A 533 20.89 7.70 -8.08
N SER A 534 20.01 7.95 -7.11
CA SER A 534 19.84 9.28 -6.51
C SER A 534 21.07 9.72 -5.72
N LEU A 535 21.71 8.82 -4.97
CA LEU A 535 22.93 9.10 -4.20
C LEU A 535 24.13 9.34 -5.12
N GLU A 536 24.23 8.59 -6.21
CA GLU A 536 25.23 8.81 -7.28
C GLU A 536 25.06 10.21 -7.89
N GLN A 537 23.83 10.59 -8.25
CA GLN A 537 23.52 11.93 -8.78
C GLN A 537 23.84 13.05 -7.80
N SER A 538 23.56 12.85 -6.50
CA SER A 538 23.89 13.83 -5.45
C SER A 538 25.35 13.77 -5.00
N LYS A 539 26.17 12.87 -5.56
CA LYS A 539 27.58 12.63 -5.19
C LYS A 539 27.79 12.24 -3.71
N ASP A 540 26.79 11.60 -3.11
CA ASP A 540 26.81 11.14 -1.72
C ASP A 540 27.34 9.68 -1.65
N TYR A 541 28.62 9.53 -2.02
CA TYR A 541 29.25 8.21 -2.17
C TYR A 541 29.45 7.48 -0.83
N GLU A 542 29.62 8.21 0.27
CA GLU A 542 29.73 7.62 1.61
C GLU A 542 28.44 6.89 1.99
N LEU A 543 27.28 7.53 1.81
CA LEU A 543 26.01 6.90 2.10
C LEU A 543 25.66 5.81 1.08
N LEU A 544 26.08 5.95 -0.18
CA LEU A 544 25.95 4.90 -1.19
C LEU A 544 26.68 3.63 -0.75
N LYS A 545 27.96 3.75 -0.35
CA LYS A 545 28.77 2.63 0.13
C LYS A 545 28.17 2.01 1.40
N ALA A 546 27.79 2.84 2.38
CA ALA A 546 27.15 2.36 3.60
C ALA A 546 25.79 1.67 3.31
N SER A 547 25.02 2.16 2.34
CA SER A 547 23.76 1.54 1.92
C SER A 547 24.01 0.19 1.24
N ALA A 548 25.00 0.10 0.34
CA ALA A 548 25.36 -1.14 -0.32
C ALA A 548 25.86 -2.21 0.66
N GLU A 549 26.63 -1.82 1.69
CA GLU A 549 27.10 -2.71 2.75
C GLU A 549 25.97 -3.26 3.62
N LYS A 550 24.96 -2.43 3.91
CA LYS A 550 23.79 -2.82 4.73
C LYS A 550 22.72 -3.58 3.95
N PHE A 551 22.74 -3.54 2.61
CA PHE A 551 21.67 -4.14 1.81
C PHE A 551 21.72 -5.68 1.86
N ALA A 552 20.57 -6.31 2.08
CA ALA A 552 20.44 -7.76 2.14
C ALA A 552 19.48 -8.29 1.05
N LEU A 553 19.98 -9.22 0.23
CA LEU A 553 19.26 -9.80 -0.91
C LEU A 553 18.77 -11.25 -0.67
N ASN A 554 19.43 -12.00 0.21
CA ASN A 554 19.28 -13.46 0.33
C ASN A 554 18.16 -13.88 1.32
N PRO A 555 17.20 -14.77 0.97
CA PRO A 555 16.97 -15.39 -0.35
C PRO A 555 16.24 -14.45 -1.32
N PHE A 556 16.53 -14.62 -2.61
CA PHE A 556 15.92 -13.83 -3.67
C PHE A 556 15.00 -14.68 -4.56
N LYS A 557 13.82 -14.14 -4.89
CA LYS A 557 12.87 -14.74 -5.81
C LYS A 557 12.47 -13.73 -6.86
N ALA A 558 12.91 -13.94 -8.09
CA ALA A 558 12.48 -13.17 -9.25
C ALA A 558 11.10 -13.66 -9.70
N LYS A 559 10.10 -12.78 -9.70
CA LYS A 559 8.74 -13.07 -10.15
C LYS A 559 8.36 -12.32 -11.42
N THR A 560 9.10 -11.26 -11.74
CA THR A 560 8.82 -10.35 -12.86
C THR A 560 10.07 -10.06 -13.67
N MET A 561 9.90 -9.64 -14.93
CA MET A 561 11.01 -9.16 -15.77
C MET A 561 11.74 -7.95 -15.16
N LYS A 562 11.03 -7.16 -14.35
CA LYS A 562 11.62 -6.01 -13.66
C LYS A 562 12.58 -6.45 -12.57
N ASP A 563 12.28 -7.53 -11.84
CA ASP A 563 13.17 -8.08 -10.82
C ASP A 563 14.54 -8.42 -11.41
N ILE A 564 14.54 -9.05 -12.59
CA ILE A 564 15.78 -9.36 -13.32
C ILE A 564 16.48 -8.09 -13.78
N SER A 565 15.73 -7.12 -14.31
CA SER A 565 16.31 -5.87 -14.82
C SER A 565 16.92 -5.03 -13.68
N HIS A 566 16.26 -4.92 -12.53
CA HIS A 566 16.80 -4.23 -11.36
C HIS A 566 17.97 -4.98 -10.73
N LEU A 567 17.97 -6.33 -10.78
CA LEU A 567 19.12 -7.11 -10.35
C LEU A 567 20.34 -6.83 -11.26
N SER A 568 20.14 -6.69 -12.57
CA SER A 568 21.18 -6.22 -13.49
C SER A 568 21.66 -4.82 -13.17
N ASP A 569 20.75 -3.88 -12.85
CA ASP A 569 21.13 -2.51 -12.43
C ASP A 569 22.02 -2.51 -11.18
N ILE A 570 21.76 -3.39 -10.20
CA ILE A 570 22.59 -3.51 -8.98
C ILE A 570 23.99 -4.03 -9.32
N VAL A 571 24.09 -5.02 -10.22
CA VAL A 571 25.39 -5.52 -10.71
C VAL A 571 26.15 -4.43 -11.47
N GLU A 572 25.48 -3.66 -12.32
CA GLU A 572 26.08 -2.52 -13.04
C GLU A 572 26.58 -1.44 -12.07
N ILE A 573 25.82 -1.12 -11.02
CA ILE A 573 26.26 -0.17 -9.98
C ILE A 573 27.50 -0.70 -9.24
N GLN A 574 27.56 -2.00 -8.93
CA GLN A 574 28.77 -2.60 -8.34
C GLN A 574 29.99 -2.42 -9.26
N GLU A 575 29.84 -2.69 -10.55
CA GLU A 575 30.92 -2.54 -11.53
C GLU A 575 31.41 -1.08 -11.62
N LYS A 576 30.48 -0.11 -11.60
CA LYS A 576 30.84 1.32 -11.56
C LYS A 576 31.58 1.69 -10.28
N MET A 577 31.11 1.25 -9.12
CA MET A 577 31.78 1.50 -7.84
C MET A 577 33.19 0.91 -7.81
N ALA A 578 33.39 -0.29 -8.36
CA ALA A 578 34.71 -0.91 -8.47
C ALA A 578 35.68 -0.14 -9.38
N ASN A 579 35.18 0.50 -10.44
CA ASN A 579 36.00 1.31 -11.34
C ASN A 579 36.40 2.67 -10.74
N CYS A 580 35.60 3.25 -9.85
CA CYS A 580 35.90 4.53 -9.20
C CYS A 580 36.99 4.43 -8.10
N GLU A 581 37.26 3.25 -7.54
CA GLU A 581 38.25 3.05 -6.47
C GLU A 581 39.68 2.76 -6.99
N GLN A 582 39.92 2.74 -8.31
CA GLN A 582 41.23 2.41 -8.89
C GLN A 582 42.35 3.46 -8.65
N ASP A 583 42.05 4.60 -8.02
CA ASP A 583 43.03 5.65 -7.72
C ASP A 583 43.74 5.53 -6.35
N VAL A 584 43.43 4.50 -5.54
CA VAL A 584 44.13 4.26 -4.26
C VAL A 584 44.60 2.81 -4.18
N SER A 585 45.90 2.65 -4.00
CA SER A 585 46.62 1.37 -3.97
C SER A 585 46.12 0.44 -2.85
N ASP A 586 45.22 -0.49 -3.20
CA ASP A 586 45.26 -1.91 -2.82
C ASP A 586 44.10 -2.64 -3.53
N SER A 587 44.46 -3.53 -4.47
CA SER A 587 43.54 -4.18 -5.40
C SER A 587 42.66 -5.22 -4.71
N THR A 588 41.50 -4.80 -4.21
CA THR A 588 40.31 -5.66 -4.12
C THR A 588 39.16 -4.91 -4.76
N SER A 589 38.60 -5.45 -5.85
CA SER A 589 37.41 -4.90 -6.48
C SER A 589 36.31 -4.77 -5.43
N TYR A 590 35.74 -3.57 -5.26
CA TYR A 590 34.63 -3.37 -4.34
C TYR A 590 33.47 -4.31 -4.69
N GLU A 591 33.09 -5.18 -3.75
CA GLU A 591 32.01 -6.15 -3.92
C GLU A 591 30.87 -5.80 -2.96
N ILE A 592 29.67 -5.67 -3.50
CA ILE A 592 28.47 -5.46 -2.69
C ILE A 592 28.19 -6.76 -1.91
N PRO A 593 28.14 -6.74 -0.56
CA PRO A 593 27.93 -7.95 0.24
C PRO A 593 26.66 -8.71 -0.13
N ALA A 594 25.61 -8.01 -0.53
CA ALA A 594 24.35 -8.59 -0.97
C ALA A 594 24.49 -9.49 -2.21
N ILE A 595 25.34 -9.08 -3.17
CA ILE A 595 25.65 -9.81 -4.40
C ILE A 595 26.57 -10.98 -4.07
N LYS A 596 27.69 -10.69 -3.39
CA LYS A 596 28.71 -11.69 -3.01
C LYS A 596 28.11 -12.85 -2.22
N ASN A 597 27.21 -12.57 -1.29
CA ASN A 597 26.66 -13.55 -0.35
C ASN A 597 25.29 -14.13 -0.79
N LEU A 598 24.85 -13.89 -2.02
CA LEU A 598 23.59 -14.46 -2.51
C LEU A 598 23.72 -15.99 -2.65
N ARG A 599 23.00 -16.74 -1.81
CA ARG A 599 23.07 -18.22 -1.81
C ARG A 599 21.94 -18.90 -2.58
N LYS A 600 20.75 -18.29 -2.61
CA LYS A 600 19.58 -18.86 -3.28
C LYS A 600 18.91 -17.84 -4.19
N LEU A 601 18.72 -18.24 -5.45
CA LEU A 601 17.97 -17.52 -6.46
C LEU A 601 16.85 -18.41 -7.00
N GLU A 602 15.61 -18.01 -6.77
CA GLU A 602 14.42 -18.62 -7.37
C GLU A 602 13.97 -17.78 -8.57
N PHE A 603 13.76 -18.41 -9.72
CA PHE A 603 13.32 -17.79 -10.97
C PHE A 603 11.91 -18.28 -11.30
N ALA A 604 10.93 -17.37 -11.30
CA ALA A 604 9.52 -17.70 -11.46
C ALA A 604 8.78 -16.63 -12.28
N LEU A 605 9.22 -16.42 -13.53
CA LEU A 605 8.65 -15.44 -14.45
C LEU A 605 7.48 -16.00 -15.29
N GLY A 606 7.26 -17.31 -15.26
CA GLY A 606 6.25 -17.98 -16.07
C GLY A 606 6.61 -18.01 -17.57
N PRO A 607 5.75 -18.56 -18.44
CA PRO A 607 6.15 -19.00 -19.77
C PRO A 607 6.22 -17.84 -20.76
N ALA A 608 5.48 -16.76 -20.52
CA ALA A 608 5.46 -15.59 -21.40
C ALA A 608 6.77 -14.80 -21.33
N CYS A 609 7.38 -14.71 -20.14
CA CYS A 609 8.56 -13.89 -19.88
C CYS A 609 9.82 -14.72 -19.56
N GLY A 610 9.66 -16.00 -19.23
CA GLY A 610 10.73 -16.88 -18.75
C GLY A 610 11.93 -16.98 -19.69
N PRO A 611 11.76 -17.26 -21.01
CA PRO A 611 12.89 -17.36 -21.93
C PRO A 611 13.73 -16.09 -22.00
N GLN A 612 13.08 -14.94 -22.21
CA GLN A 612 13.77 -13.64 -22.29
C GLN A 612 14.38 -13.22 -20.95
N GLY A 613 13.68 -13.52 -19.84
CA GLY A 613 14.16 -13.25 -18.49
C GLY A 613 15.39 -14.07 -18.14
N LEU A 614 15.43 -15.34 -18.53
CA LEU A 614 16.59 -16.20 -18.30
C LEU A 614 17.81 -15.69 -19.07
N LEU A 615 17.65 -15.33 -20.35
CA LEU A 615 18.77 -14.77 -21.15
C LEU A 615 19.36 -13.51 -20.52
N LYS A 616 18.56 -12.68 -19.87
CA LYS A 616 19.06 -11.54 -19.09
C LYS A 616 19.75 -11.97 -17.80
N LEU A 617 19.17 -12.93 -17.08
CA LEU A 617 19.74 -13.44 -15.82
C LEU A 617 21.12 -14.08 -16.06
N VAL A 618 21.27 -14.88 -17.11
CA VAL A 618 22.51 -15.56 -17.48
C VAL A 618 23.69 -14.58 -17.61
N LYS A 619 23.45 -13.39 -18.16
CA LYS A 619 24.48 -12.34 -18.31
C LYS A 619 25.08 -11.86 -16.98
N ILE A 620 24.35 -12.00 -15.89
CA ILE A 620 24.76 -11.50 -14.57
C ILE A 620 25.03 -12.64 -13.57
N LEU A 621 24.80 -13.90 -13.93
CA LEU A 621 24.98 -15.04 -13.02
C LEU A 621 26.42 -15.16 -12.50
N ALA A 622 27.41 -14.79 -13.32
CA ALA A 622 28.82 -14.78 -12.95
C ALA A 622 29.14 -13.80 -11.80
N ALA A 623 28.28 -12.79 -11.56
CA ALA A 623 28.45 -11.85 -10.46
C ALA A 623 28.09 -12.46 -9.08
N PHE A 624 27.54 -13.68 -9.02
CA PHE A 624 27.11 -14.32 -7.76
C PHE A 624 28.00 -15.52 -7.39
N PRO A 625 29.24 -15.30 -6.90
CA PRO A 625 30.22 -16.37 -6.67
C PRO A 625 29.81 -17.37 -5.57
N SER A 626 28.94 -16.97 -4.64
CA SER A 626 28.46 -17.83 -3.54
C SER A 626 27.10 -18.49 -3.81
N LEU A 627 26.59 -18.45 -5.06
CA LEU A 627 25.29 -19.03 -5.40
C LEU A 627 25.33 -20.55 -5.25
N GLN A 628 24.52 -21.06 -4.31
CA GLN A 628 24.44 -22.49 -3.97
C GLN A 628 23.18 -23.15 -4.56
N HIS A 629 22.10 -22.39 -4.71
CA HIS A 629 20.83 -22.90 -5.20
C HIS A 629 20.28 -22.01 -6.30
N LEU A 630 20.15 -22.57 -7.50
CA LEU A 630 19.51 -21.95 -8.65
C LEU A 630 18.27 -22.76 -8.99
N ASP A 631 17.10 -22.17 -8.73
CA ASP A 631 15.81 -22.85 -8.81
C ASP A 631 14.93 -22.20 -9.89
N LEU A 632 14.74 -22.92 -11.00
CA LEU A 632 13.89 -22.52 -12.12
C LEU A 632 12.60 -23.35 -12.18
N ASP A 633 12.25 -24.06 -11.11
CA ASP A 633 10.94 -24.69 -10.98
C ASP A 633 9.93 -23.65 -10.50
N ALA A 634 9.10 -23.20 -11.41
CA ALA A 634 7.95 -22.42 -11.08
C ALA A 634 6.73 -23.26 -11.40
N LEU A 635 5.80 -23.37 -10.43
CA LEU A 635 4.45 -23.92 -10.63
C LEU A 635 3.71 -23.34 -11.85
N SER A 636 4.23 -22.26 -12.44
CA SER A 636 3.73 -21.60 -13.64
C SER A 636 4.38 -22.06 -14.96
N GLU A 637 5.37 -22.96 -14.96
CA GLU A 637 6.27 -23.29 -16.09
C GLU A 637 7.06 -22.07 -16.59
N ASN A 638 8.38 -22.01 -16.39
CA ASN A 638 9.17 -20.90 -16.96
C ASN A 638 9.40 -21.04 -18.48
N GLY A 639 9.28 -22.27 -19.00
CA GLY A 639 9.34 -22.54 -20.44
C GLY A 639 10.64 -22.11 -21.11
N ILE A 640 11.77 -22.17 -20.41
CA ILE A 640 13.07 -21.68 -20.90
C ILE A 640 13.56 -22.42 -22.16
N GLY A 641 13.14 -23.67 -22.37
CA GLY A 641 13.46 -24.49 -23.53
C GLY A 641 14.94 -24.80 -23.73
N ASP A 642 15.27 -25.35 -24.89
CA ASP A 642 16.63 -25.79 -25.23
C ASP A 642 17.62 -24.62 -25.35
N GLU A 643 17.18 -23.47 -25.87
CA GLU A 643 18.00 -22.25 -25.92
C GLU A 643 18.36 -21.76 -24.52
N GLY A 644 17.41 -21.79 -23.57
CA GLY A 644 17.69 -21.46 -22.18
C GLY A 644 18.68 -22.42 -21.53
N ALA A 645 18.54 -23.73 -21.79
CA ALA A 645 19.46 -24.76 -21.33
C ALA A 645 20.88 -24.56 -21.90
N LYS A 646 20.99 -24.21 -23.19
CA LYS A 646 22.25 -23.86 -23.85
C LYS A 646 22.90 -22.64 -23.20
N SER A 647 22.17 -21.54 -23.04
CA SER A 647 22.71 -20.32 -22.42
C SER A 647 23.16 -20.54 -20.96
N LEU A 648 22.45 -21.35 -20.19
CA LEU A 648 22.90 -21.74 -18.84
C LEU A 648 24.20 -22.54 -18.88
N SER A 649 24.32 -23.48 -19.82
CA SER A 649 25.50 -24.33 -20.00
C SER A 649 26.77 -23.50 -20.24
N GLU A 650 26.65 -22.39 -20.97
CA GLU A 650 27.77 -21.47 -21.23
C GLU A 650 28.31 -20.77 -19.97
N VAL A 651 27.51 -20.66 -18.89
CA VAL A 651 27.87 -19.95 -17.65
C VAL A 651 28.18 -20.90 -16.48
N PHE A 652 27.91 -22.20 -16.60
CA PHE A 652 28.26 -23.18 -15.56
C PHE A 652 29.72 -23.13 -15.06
N PRO A 653 30.74 -22.87 -15.89
CA PRO A 653 32.12 -22.76 -15.40
C PRO A 653 32.33 -21.66 -14.35
N THR A 654 31.47 -20.63 -14.30
CA THR A 654 31.56 -19.55 -13.30
C THR A 654 30.78 -19.87 -12.03
N LEU A 655 29.92 -20.89 -12.03
CA LEU A 655 29.01 -21.23 -10.92
C LEU A 655 29.59 -22.36 -10.04
N THR A 656 30.85 -22.22 -9.62
CA THR A 656 31.61 -23.27 -8.92
C THR A 656 31.04 -23.65 -7.55
N SER A 657 30.27 -22.77 -6.92
CA SER A 657 29.64 -22.99 -5.61
C SER A 657 28.25 -23.63 -5.69
N LEU A 658 27.73 -23.88 -6.90
CA LEU A 658 26.35 -24.32 -7.10
C LEU A 658 26.17 -25.78 -6.61
N GLU A 659 25.31 -25.97 -5.62
CA GLU A 659 25.00 -27.27 -5.03
C GLU A 659 23.68 -27.86 -5.54
N THR A 660 22.73 -27.00 -5.91
CA THR A 660 21.41 -27.40 -6.42
C THR A 660 21.08 -26.63 -7.68
N LEU A 661 20.78 -27.37 -8.74
CA LEU A 661 20.24 -26.85 -9.98
C LEU A 661 18.90 -27.52 -10.24
N ASN A 662 17.83 -26.74 -10.20
CA ASN A 662 16.48 -27.21 -10.49
C ASN A 662 16.00 -26.60 -11.81
N LEU A 663 15.86 -27.42 -12.84
CA LEU A 663 15.40 -27.09 -14.18
C LEU A 663 14.06 -27.78 -14.50
N SER A 664 13.29 -28.11 -13.48
CA SER A 664 12.01 -28.79 -13.64
C SER A 664 11.00 -27.94 -14.42
N GLN A 665 10.09 -28.57 -15.16
CA GLN A 665 8.95 -27.90 -15.82
C GLN A 665 9.35 -26.78 -16.81
N ASN A 666 10.38 -27.03 -17.62
CA ASN A 666 11.02 -26.01 -18.44
C ASN A 666 11.01 -26.29 -19.94
N LYS A 667 10.30 -27.34 -20.37
CA LYS A 667 10.15 -27.74 -21.78
C LYS A 667 11.47 -28.07 -22.46
N ILE A 668 12.47 -28.52 -21.70
CA ILE A 668 13.77 -28.95 -22.21
C ILE A 668 13.59 -30.28 -22.95
N THR A 669 14.14 -30.38 -24.16
CA THR A 669 14.15 -31.58 -24.98
C THR A 669 15.53 -32.24 -24.96
N ASP A 670 15.70 -33.27 -25.78
CA ASP A 670 16.98 -33.93 -26.00
C ASP A 670 18.11 -32.97 -26.43
N VAL A 671 17.79 -31.93 -27.22
CA VAL A 671 18.77 -30.94 -27.67
C VAL A 671 19.32 -30.15 -26.49
N GLY A 672 18.44 -29.67 -25.61
CA GLY A 672 18.85 -28.96 -24.39
C GLY A 672 19.56 -29.89 -23.40
N ALA A 673 19.11 -31.14 -23.27
CA ALA A 673 19.75 -32.15 -22.43
C ALA A 673 21.19 -32.47 -22.89
N GLU A 674 21.44 -32.54 -24.21
CA GLU A 674 22.77 -32.68 -24.77
C GLU A 674 23.66 -31.49 -24.39
N LYS A 675 23.18 -30.24 -24.56
CA LYS A 675 23.94 -29.05 -24.17
C LYS A 675 24.25 -29.02 -22.68
N LEU A 676 23.28 -29.32 -21.83
CA LEU A 676 23.51 -29.45 -20.39
C LEU A 676 24.56 -30.51 -20.10
N ALA A 677 24.45 -31.71 -20.69
CA ALA A 677 25.40 -32.80 -20.47
C ALA A 677 26.84 -32.37 -20.79
N THR A 678 27.08 -31.60 -21.86
CA THR A 678 28.43 -31.14 -22.20
C THR A 678 29.07 -30.22 -21.16
N ALA A 679 28.28 -29.48 -20.38
CA ALA A 679 28.77 -28.48 -19.44
C ALA A 679 28.62 -28.87 -17.96
N LEU A 680 27.67 -29.75 -17.61
CA LEU A 680 27.42 -30.20 -16.23
C LEU A 680 28.67 -30.64 -15.44
N PRO A 681 29.69 -31.30 -16.04
CA PRO A 681 30.93 -31.64 -15.33
C PRO A 681 31.70 -30.44 -14.77
N SER A 682 31.50 -29.21 -15.28
CA SER A 682 32.17 -28.01 -14.75
C SER A 682 31.60 -27.57 -13.40
N LEU A 683 30.40 -28.02 -13.02
CA LEU A 683 29.75 -27.71 -11.74
C LEU A 683 30.28 -28.65 -10.65
N SER A 684 31.52 -28.43 -10.20
CA SER A 684 32.24 -29.31 -9.28
C SER A 684 31.56 -29.51 -7.92
N SER A 685 30.65 -28.62 -7.51
CA SER A 685 29.95 -28.67 -6.22
C SER A 685 28.51 -29.20 -6.31
N LEU A 686 28.03 -29.53 -7.52
CA LEU A 686 26.62 -29.87 -7.74
C LEU A 686 26.24 -31.18 -7.05
N LYS A 687 25.33 -31.13 -6.09
CA LYS A 687 24.80 -32.28 -5.33
C LYS A 687 23.45 -32.73 -5.84
N THR A 688 22.62 -31.81 -6.31
CA THR A 688 21.26 -32.10 -6.77
C THR A 688 21.01 -31.48 -8.13
N LEU A 689 20.63 -32.31 -9.09
CA LEU A 689 20.13 -31.90 -10.40
C LEU A 689 18.70 -32.43 -10.54
N SER A 690 17.73 -31.53 -10.76
CA SER A 690 16.38 -31.93 -11.14
C SER A 690 16.04 -31.41 -12.54
N LEU A 691 15.58 -32.33 -13.37
CA LEU A 691 15.05 -32.15 -14.73
C LEU A 691 13.61 -32.69 -14.78
N TYR A 692 12.92 -32.75 -13.65
CA TYR A 692 11.56 -33.26 -13.52
C TYR A 692 10.59 -32.59 -14.52
N ASN A 693 9.71 -33.38 -15.11
CA ASN A 693 8.65 -32.92 -16.01
C ASN A 693 9.17 -32.02 -17.15
N ASN A 694 10.10 -32.56 -17.94
CA ASN A 694 10.58 -31.99 -19.20
C ASN A 694 10.22 -32.92 -20.37
N ASN A 695 10.75 -32.65 -21.56
CA ASN A 695 10.50 -33.41 -22.78
C ASN A 695 11.71 -34.27 -23.20
N ILE A 696 12.52 -34.74 -22.23
CA ILE A 696 13.73 -35.53 -22.48
C ILE A 696 13.33 -36.97 -22.84
N SER A 697 13.86 -37.51 -23.93
CA SER A 697 13.65 -38.90 -24.37
C SER A 697 14.89 -39.76 -24.12
N ASP A 698 14.93 -40.96 -24.70
CA ASP A 698 16.06 -41.88 -24.58
C ASP A 698 17.39 -41.26 -25.05
N PHE A 699 17.37 -40.40 -26.08
CA PHE A 699 18.59 -39.76 -26.59
C PHE A 699 19.18 -38.76 -25.58
N GLY A 700 18.35 -37.91 -24.97
CA GLY A 700 18.82 -37.01 -23.92
C GLY A 700 19.25 -37.76 -22.66
N ALA A 701 18.55 -38.84 -22.30
CA ALA A 701 18.95 -39.73 -21.20
C ALA A 701 20.31 -40.39 -21.45
N GLU A 702 20.60 -40.82 -22.69
CA GLU A 702 21.91 -41.35 -23.09
C GLU A 702 23.02 -40.31 -22.92
N ASN A 703 22.78 -39.06 -23.34
CA ASN A 703 23.76 -37.98 -23.20
C ASN A 703 24.05 -37.65 -21.73
N LEU A 704 23.01 -37.59 -20.88
CA LEU A 704 23.19 -37.44 -19.45
C LEU A 704 23.98 -38.63 -18.87
N ALA A 705 23.62 -39.86 -19.24
CA ALA A 705 24.29 -41.06 -18.77
C ALA A 705 25.79 -41.08 -19.11
N LYS A 706 26.20 -40.59 -20.29
CA LYS A 706 27.62 -40.50 -20.69
C LYS A 706 28.46 -39.64 -19.74
N VAL A 707 27.88 -38.60 -19.15
CA VAL A 707 28.62 -37.62 -18.33
C VAL A 707 28.49 -37.83 -16.83
N LEU A 708 27.53 -38.63 -16.36
CA LEU A 708 27.36 -38.93 -14.92
C LEU A 708 28.64 -39.35 -14.19
N PRO A 709 29.54 -40.20 -14.75
CA PRO A 709 30.77 -40.58 -14.06
C PRO A 709 31.73 -39.41 -13.79
N ALA A 710 31.65 -38.33 -14.57
CA ALA A 710 32.44 -37.12 -14.37
C ALA A 710 31.83 -36.19 -13.29
N MET A 711 30.54 -36.36 -12.96
CA MET A 711 29.82 -35.55 -11.97
C MET A 711 30.00 -36.09 -10.54
N THR A 712 31.24 -36.09 -10.04
CA THR A 712 31.63 -36.78 -8.79
C THR A 712 30.95 -36.25 -7.51
N SER A 713 30.47 -35.00 -7.53
CA SER A 713 29.73 -34.37 -6.43
C SER A 713 28.24 -34.65 -6.44
N LEU A 714 27.69 -35.18 -7.53
CA LEU A 714 26.26 -35.41 -7.66
C LEU A 714 25.82 -36.51 -6.67
N ARG A 715 24.68 -36.26 -6.01
CA ARG A 715 24.05 -37.16 -5.04
C ARG A 715 22.63 -37.52 -5.46
N VAL A 716 21.91 -36.57 -6.05
CA VAL A 716 20.53 -36.78 -6.49
C VAL A 716 20.39 -36.32 -7.94
N LEU A 717 19.91 -37.24 -8.77
CA LEU A 717 19.43 -36.93 -10.12
C LEU A 717 17.94 -37.25 -10.19
N ASP A 718 17.14 -36.27 -10.58
CA ASP A 718 15.72 -36.42 -10.81
C ASP A 718 15.41 -36.13 -12.28
N VAL A 719 14.91 -37.14 -12.99
CA VAL A 719 14.46 -37.08 -14.39
C VAL A 719 13.03 -37.63 -14.52
N GLN A 720 12.25 -37.65 -13.44
CA GLN A 720 10.86 -38.12 -13.48
C GLN A 720 10.00 -37.31 -14.46
N TYR A 721 8.86 -37.89 -14.87
CA TYR A 721 7.88 -37.25 -15.76
C TYR A 721 8.46 -36.72 -17.08
N ASN A 722 9.55 -37.32 -17.57
CA ASN A 722 10.07 -37.12 -18.92
C ASN A 722 9.48 -38.15 -19.90
N LYS A 723 10.02 -38.22 -21.12
CA LYS A 723 9.64 -39.17 -22.19
C LYS A 723 10.65 -40.33 -22.33
N ILE A 724 11.27 -40.71 -21.22
CA ILE A 724 12.31 -41.75 -21.16
C ILE A 724 11.62 -43.12 -21.16
N THR A 725 11.94 -43.97 -22.12
CA THR A 725 11.42 -45.34 -22.20
C THR A 725 12.34 -46.30 -21.45
N SER A 726 12.06 -47.61 -21.57
CA SER A 726 12.94 -48.66 -21.06
C SER A 726 14.40 -48.54 -21.53
N VAL A 727 14.64 -48.03 -22.75
CA VAL A 727 16.00 -47.94 -23.32
C VAL A 727 16.83 -46.89 -22.57
N GLY A 728 16.33 -45.66 -22.46
CA GLY A 728 17.02 -44.59 -21.74
C GLY A 728 17.15 -44.87 -20.25
N ALA A 729 16.13 -45.49 -19.64
CA ALA A 729 16.20 -45.94 -18.24
C ALA A 729 17.35 -46.93 -18.02
N GLN A 730 17.51 -47.91 -18.92
CA GLN A 730 18.60 -48.87 -18.85
C GLN A 730 19.99 -48.20 -19.02
N GLN A 731 20.11 -47.20 -19.89
CA GLN A 731 21.36 -46.44 -20.07
C GLN A 731 21.74 -45.67 -18.80
N LEU A 732 20.78 -44.99 -18.16
CA LEU A 732 20.98 -44.30 -16.89
C LEU A 732 21.37 -45.29 -15.78
N THR A 733 20.69 -46.42 -15.66
CA THR A 733 21.03 -47.49 -14.69
C THR A 733 22.42 -48.06 -14.93
N ASN A 734 22.81 -48.31 -16.19
CA ASN A 734 24.14 -48.82 -16.53
C ASN A 734 25.25 -47.82 -16.16
N SER A 735 25.02 -46.53 -16.36
CA SER A 735 25.97 -45.49 -15.95
C SER A 735 26.01 -45.30 -14.43
N LEU A 736 24.86 -45.41 -13.75
CA LEU A 736 24.75 -45.31 -12.29
C LEU A 736 25.66 -46.32 -11.56
N ARG A 737 25.90 -47.51 -12.12
CA ARG A 737 26.87 -48.50 -11.59
C ARG A 737 28.31 -47.99 -11.53
N LYS A 738 28.68 -47.05 -12.42
CA LYS A 738 30.00 -46.39 -12.44
C LYS A 738 30.06 -45.17 -11.50
N CYS A 739 28.95 -44.80 -10.87
CA CYS A 739 28.80 -43.58 -10.08
C CYS A 739 28.46 -43.91 -8.62
N PRO A 740 29.42 -44.37 -7.78
CA PRO A 740 29.15 -44.81 -6.40
C PRO A 740 28.66 -43.69 -5.46
N HIS A 741 28.88 -42.43 -5.85
CA HIS A 741 28.55 -41.23 -5.09
C HIS A 741 27.07 -40.83 -5.20
N ILE A 742 26.39 -41.20 -6.29
CA ILE A 742 24.96 -40.93 -6.45
C ILE A 742 24.21 -41.78 -5.43
N LYS A 743 23.34 -41.13 -4.64
CA LYS A 743 22.51 -41.74 -3.59
C LYS A 743 21.10 -42.03 -4.07
N ASN A 744 20.57 -41.19 -4.94
CA ASN A 744 19.22 -41.35 -5.46
C ASN A 744 19.14 -40.98 -6.94
N LEU A 745 18.57 -41.88 -7.73
CA LEU A 745 18.15 -41.64 -9.11
C LEU A 745 16.64 -41.82 -9.19
N VAL A 746 15.93 -40.75 -9.47
CA VAL A 746 14.47 -40.77 -9.62
C VAL A 746 14.15 -40.59 -11.10
N MET A 747 13.46 -41.56 -11.71
CA MET A 747 13.24 -41.55 -13.16
C MET A 747 11.86 -42.03 -13.60
N TRP A 748 10.93 -42.26 -12.66
CA TRP A 748 9.60 -42.73 -12.99
C TRP A 748 8.88 -41.77 -13.95
N ASN A 749 8.29 -42.35 -15.00
CA ASN A 749 7.38 -41.66 -15.90
C ASN A 749 6.46 -42.70 -16.58
N PRO A 750 5.33 -42.28 -17.17
CA PRO A 750 4.37 -43.21 -17.78
C PRO A 750 4.90 -44.06 -18.95
N THR A 751 6.02 -43.68 -19.58
CA THR A 751 6.63 -44.40 -20.70
C THR A 751 7.60 -45.52 -20.26
N ILE A 752 7.90 -45.63 -18.96
CA ILE A 752 8.62 -46.77 -18.39
C ILE A 752 7.61 -47.78 -17.87
N PRO A 753 7.52 -48.99 -18.47
CA PRO A 753 6.66 -50.05 -17.93
C PRO A 753 7.01 -50.35 -16.47
N TYR A 754 5.99 -50.47 -15.62
CA TYR A 754 6.18 -50.66 -14.17
C TYR A 754 7.09 -51.86 -13.84
N GLY A 755 6.90 -53.00 -14.51
CA GLY A 755 7.75 -54.18 -14.31
C GLY A 755 9.22 -53.98 -14.72
N ILE A 756 9.50 -53.08 -15.68
CA ILE A 756 10.88 -52.71 -16.03
C ILE A 756 11.47 -51.84 -14.93
N LEU A 757 10.73 -50.89 -14.39
CA LEU A 757 11.22 -50.06 -13.29
C LEU A 757 11.52 -50.91 -12.05
N GLU A 758 10.62 -51.82 -11.66
CA GLU A 758 10.85 -52.75 -10.54
C GLU A 758 12.11 -53.59 -10.77
N TYR A 759 12.30 -54.10 -12.00
CA TYR A 759 13.51 -54.83 -12.37
C TYR A 759 14.78 -53.96 -12.22
N LEU A 760 14.75 -52.71 -12.67
CA LEU A 760 15.88 -51.79 -12.52
C LEU A 760 16.15 -51.46 -11.04
N GLN A 761 15.12 -51.33 -10.20
CA GLN A 761 15.26 -51.11 -8.75
C GLN A 761 15.89 -52.32 -8.04
N GLN A 762 15.56 -53.54 -8.48
CA GLN A 762 16.24 -54.75 -7.99
C GLN A 762 17.71 -54.79 -8.40
N LEU A 763 18.05 -54.25 -9.57
CA LEU A 763 19.43 -54.16 -10.04
C LEU A 763 20.25 -53.08 -9.31
N ASP A 764 19.62 -51.97 -8.90
CA ASP A 764 20.26 -50.90 -8.14
C ASP A 764 19.24 -50.23 -7.20
N SER A 765 19.42 -50.44 -5.89
CA SER A 765 18.50 -49.96 -4.84
C SER A 765 18.45 -48.43 -4.69
N ARG A 766 19.34 -47.71 -5.38
CA ARG A 766 19.36 -46.24 -5.40
C ARG A 766 18.34 -45.65 -6.37
N ILE A 767 17.67 -46.49 -7.16
CA ILE A 767 16.60 -46.06 -8.05
C ILE A 767 15.30 -45.95 -7.24
N SER A 768 14.71 -44.77 -7.16
CA SER A 768 13.43 -44.55 -6.47
C SER A 768 12.31 -44.14 -7.43
N VAL A 769 11.07 -44.32 -6.96
CA VAL A 769 9.86 -44.00 -7.73
C VAL A 769 9.61 -42.52 -7.73
#